data_AF-A0A672R5X5-F1
#
_entry.id   AF-A0A672R5X5-F1
#
_cell.length_a   1.000
_cell.length_b   1.000
_cell.length_c   1.000
_cell.angle_alpha   90.00
_cell.angle_beta   90.00
_cell.angle_gamma   90.00
#
_symmetry.space_group_name_H-M   'P 1'
#
loop_
_entity.id
_entity.type
_entity.pdbx_description
1 polymer ?
#
loop_
_entity_poly.entity_id
_entity_poly.type
_entity_poly.pdbx_seq_one_letter_code
_entity_poly.pdbx_strand_id
1 'polypeptide(L)'
;QMCAMGYRRVNGTLYHGVCELCQCHGHVECCHDVTGHCLGCRDHTVGPYCDQCAPGYYGDATRGTADDCQPCACPLLSPSNKYVTLQQCAHGYTARSKQNIIYYLSRCNIFMSSCFSLCLCVACQCHTNGSLSELCHQETGQCQCRQHVVGRQCDECMSGLHMQGAQGCVPCHCNSFGSKSFDCDESSQCRCQPGVTGQKCDRCAPGHFSFQEGGCTRKNSPPNPLCLCNSLCGYNALGSVAQQCNCNVNTGCCMCHEQFRGEKCDECKLGYRDFPQCISCQCSVAGSSLDTCDAESGLCACADRSGQCSCKANVEGVKCDRCKMGSFGLSHRNPLGCSQCYCFGLSSSCMEATRLIRMRLTLMPEQTVLPLVDKSSRQEITVGVSFQHPDIIANADVVQQHLSEPYYWRLPKQFKRSMITAYGGKLKYAIYYEARDETGRTSYEPQVILKGGPNKDKVMVRHMPVLQIGQLTRHEIDITEHEWKHSDDRPMSREDFMDILFHVEYILIKASHGSVMRHSRISEITLEVAEVGTHSQDSEIAHQIEKCDCPLGYAGLSCEECAAGFYRLAVGATSRAGFGTCVRCQCNGHSDSCDPETAVCQVRTPLMKAFFCVKFVTLDGNPANEPLSNIHFPTKCCWSHFSPTCQTEGFNDYRCIACPEGYEGKHCERCAAGFHGNPSVLGGRCEECKCDAYGAFPSACDPRSGQCRCRPGASGLKCDQCMERHVCGPQGIVSIANNTLYGLKLSTFLLCQKSLGY
;
A
#
# COMPACT_ATOMS: atom_id res chain seq x y z
N GLN A 1 -62.73 -0.12 -25.11
CA GLN A 1 -61.65 0.27 -26.07
C GLN A 1 -61.12 1.64 -25.66
N MET A 2 -59.94 2.05 -26.15
CA MET A 2 -59.39 3.38 -25.84
C MET A 2 -59.98 4.46 -26.77
N CYS A 3 -60.10 5.70 -26.29
CA CYS A 3 -60.45 6.83 -27.15
C CYS A 3 -59.32 7.07 -28.17
N ALA A 4 -59.65 7.68 -29.32
CA ALA A 4 -58.64 8.12 -30.29
C ALA A 4 -57.76 9.24 -29.70
N MET A 5 -56.56 9.42 -30.24
CA MET A 5 -55.68 10.53 -29.86
C MET A 5 -56.38 11.88 -30.10
N GLY A 6 -56.19 12.82 -29.18
CA GLY A 6 -56.94 14.08 -29.13
C GLY A 6 -58.34 14.00 -28.49
N TYR A 7 -58.76 12.83 -27.99
CA TYR A 7 -60.04 12.66 -27.30
C TYR A 7 -59.88 12.03 -25.89
N ARG A 8 -60.62 12.55 -24.92
CA ARG A 8 -60.71 12.06 -23.53
C ARG A 8 -62.04 11.33 -23.27
N ARG A 9 -62.09 10.50 -22.23
CA ARG A 9 -63.31 9.86 -21.73
C ARG A 9 -64.10 10.83 -20.86
N VAL A 10 -65.41 10.89 -21.05
CA VAL A 10 -66.32 11.59 -20.14
C VAL A 10 -66.75 10.64 -19.02
N ASN A 11 -66.72 11.09 -17.77
CA ASN A 11 -67.24 10.38 -16.58
C ASN A 11 -66.67 8.95 -16.31
N GLY A 12 -65.55 8.58 -16.92
CA GLY A 12 -64.72 7.44 -16.50
C GLY A 12 -65.28 6.02 -16.71
N THR A 13 -66.44 5.85 -17.33
CA THR A 13 -67.05 4.52 -17.56
C THR A 13 -66.26 3.69 -18.59
N LEU A 14 -65.71 2.56 -18.14
CA LEU A 14 -64.66 1.82 -18.87
C LEU A 14 -65.18 0.99 -20.08
N TYR A 15 -66.48 0.71 -20.13
CA TYR A 15 -67.17 0.03 -21.23
C TYR A 15 -68.38 0.85 -21.68
N HIS A 16 -68.55 1.01 -23.00
CA HIS A 16 -69.58 1.86 -23.64
C HIS A 16 -69.60 3.35 -23.22
N GLY A 17 -68.54 3.86 -22.56
CA GLY A 17 -68.37 5.28 -22.27
C GLY A 17 -68.13 6.15 -23.52
N VAL A 18 -68.47 7.44 -23.43
CA VAL A 18 -68.36 8.43 -24.52
C VAL A 18 -67.00 9.12 -24.50
N CYS A 19 -66.46 9.42 -25.68
CA CYS A 19 -65.23 10.19 -25.87
C CYS A 19 -65.53 11.60 -26.39
N GLU A 20 -64.92 12.63 -25.81
CA GLU A 20 -65.01 14.05 -26.21
C GLU A 20 -63.63 14.61 -26.60
N LEU A 21 -63.59 15.62 -27.47
CA LEU A 21 -62.36 16.25 -27.93
C LEU A 21 -61.65 16.99 -26.77
N CYS A 22 -60.32 17.00 -26.79
CA CYS A 22 -59.49 17.79 -25.89
C CYS A 22 -59.73 19.30 -26.05
N GLN A 23 -60.11 19.98 -24.96
CA GLN A 23 -60.39 21.42 -24.93
C GLN A 23 -59.15 22.18 -24.45
N CYS A 24 -58.25 22.48 -25.38
CA CYS A 24 -56.94 23.09 -25.13
C CYS A 24 -56.76 24.43 -25.86
N HIS A 25 -57.88 25.11 -26.14
CA HIS A 25 -58.01 26.39 -26.87
C HIS A 25 -57.36 26.49 -28.27
N GLY A 26 -56.68 25.44 -28.75
CA GLY A 26 -55.97 25.40 -30.04
C GLY A 26 -54.45 25.23 -29.88
N HIS A 27 -53.91 25.52 -28.69
CA HIS A 27 -52.47 25.57 -28.43
C HIS A 27 -51.81 24.19 -28.21
N VAL A 28 -52.60 23.11 -28.09
CA VAL A 28 -52.12 21.71 -28.24
C VAL A 28 -53.31 20.78 -28.55
N GLU A 29 -53.13 19.80 -29.43
CA GLU A 29 -54.22 18.89 -29.83
C GLU A 29 -54.43 17.71 -28.85
N CYS A 30 -53.43 17.40 -28.02
CA CYS A 30 -53.41 16.24 -27.13
C CYS A 30 -53.60 16.60 -25.65
N CYS A 31 -54.50 15.89 -24.99
CA CYS A 31 -54.75 15.96 -23.54
C CYS A 31 -54.81 14.54 -22.93
N HIS A 32 -54.70 14.45 -21.61
CA HIS A 32 -54.78 13.17 -20.91
C HIS A 32 -56.19 12.56 -20.99
N ASP A 33 -56.27 11.28 -21.37
CA ASP A 33 -57.50 10.58 -21.72
C ASP A 33 -58.56 10.42 -20.59
N VAL A 34 -58.23 10.76 -19.34
CA VAL A 34 -59.15 10.72 -18.18
C VAL A 34 -59.32 12.10 -17.53
N THR A 35 -58.25 12.83 -17.24
CA THR A 35 -58.34 14.16 -16.60
C THR A 35 -58.63 15.30 -17.58
N GLY A 36 -58.44 15.07 -18.88
CA GLY A 36 -58.59 16.08 -19.93
C GLY A 36 -57.55 17.21 -19.89
N HIS A 37 -56.52 17.12 -19.06
CA HIS A 37 -55.50 18.17 -18.95
C HIS A 37 -54.57 18.15 -20.17
N CYS A 38 -54.29 19.33 -20.71
CA CYS A 38 -53.60 19.53 -21.97
C CYS A 38 -52.09 19.30 -21.83
N LEU A 39 -51.52 18.46 -22.69
CA LEU A 39 -50.17 17.90 -22.50
C LEU A 39 -49.13 18.66 -23.33
N GLY A 40 -48.73 19.82 -22.82
CA GLY A 40 -47.66 20.65 -23.41
C GLY A 40 -48.20 21.79 -24.27
N CYS A 41 -48.74 22.81 -23.60
CA CYS A 41 -49.18 24.07 -24.21
C CYS A 41 -48.07 24.75 -25.02
N ARG A 42 -48.47 25.45 -26.10
CA ARG A 42 -47.57 26.17 -27.01
C ARG A 42 -47.86 27.66 -26.99
N ASP A 43 -47.22 28.42 -27.87
CA ASP A 43 -47.55 29.83 -28.15
C ASP A 43 -47.45 30.75 -26.93
N HIS A 44 -46.57 30.40 -25.99
CA HIS A 44 -46.41 31.08 -24.70
C HIS A 44 -47.67 31.05 -23.82
N THR A 45 -48.58 30.10 -24.06
CA THR A 45 -49.73 29.80 -23.20
C THR A 45 -49.38 28.75 -22.14
N VAL A 46 -50.09 28.79 -21.02
CA VAL A 46 -49.89 27.94 -19.84
C VAL A 46 -51.22 27.71 -19.12
N GLY A 47 -51.29 26.67 -18.29
CA GLY A 47 -52.50 26.27 -17.57
C GLY A 47 -52.93 24.83 -17.90
N PRO A 48 -53.86 24.24 -17.14
CA PRO A 48 -54.36 22.89 -17.41
C PRO A 48 -55.11 22.76 -18.74
N TYR A 49 -55.58 23.89 -19.30
CA TYR A 49 -56.29 23.97 -20.58
C TYR A 49 -55.61 24.93 -21.59
N CYS A 50 -54.38 25.37 -21.31
CA CYS A 50 -53.62 26.32 -22.13
C CYS A 50 -54.31 27.68 -22.31
N ASP A 51 -55.01 28.13 -21.26
CA ASP A 51 -55.96 29.24 -21.25
C ASP A 51 -55.38 30.60 -20.80
N GLN A 52 -54.11 30.65 -20.39
CA GLN A 52 -53.48 31.84 -19.79
C GLN A 52 -52.10 32.15 -20.40
N CYS A 53 -51.73 33.43 -20.51
CA CYS A 53 -50.38 33.81 -20.98
C CYS A 53 -49.29 33.53 -19.95
N ALA A 54 -48.12 33.08 -20.40
CA ALA A 54 -46.97 32.82 -19.54
C ALA A 54 -46.38 34.13 -18.96
N PRO A 55 -45.89 34.13 -17.71
CA PRO A 55 -45.37 35.34 -17.05
C PRO A 55 -44.27 36.04 -17.85
N GLY A 56 -44.40 37.37 -18.00
CA GLY A 56 -43.54 38.19 -18.87
C GLY A 56 -44.15 38.48 -20.24
N TYR A 57 -45.17 37.71 -20.64
CA TYR A 57 -46.04 37.99 -21.78
C TYR A 57 -47.44 38.40 -21.29
N TYR A 58 -48.13 39.26 -22.03
CA TYR A 58 -49.48 39.75 -21.76
C TYR A 58 -50.35 39.62 -23.02
N GLY A 59 -51.66 39.42 -22.84
CA GLY A 59 -52.59 39.16 -23.93
C GLY A 59 -53.77 38.31 -23.48
N ASP A 60 -54.35 37.53 -24.39
CA ASP A 60 -55.56 36.72 -24.19
C ASP A 60 -55.44 35.35 -24.87
N ALA A 61 -54.82 34.41 -24.15
CA ALA A 61 -54.55 33.02 -24.54
C ALA A 61 -55.80 32.14 -24.75
N THR A 62 -57.02 32.67 -24.59
CA THR A 62 -58.24 31.86 -24.79
C THR A 62 -58.65 31.71 -26.24
N ARG A 63 -57.96 32.42 -27.16
CA ARG A 63 -58.41 32.71 -28.52
C ARG A 63 -57.83 31.79 -29.61
N GLY A 64 -56.76 31.04 -29.31
CA GLY A 64 -56.26 29.96 -30.15
C GLY A 64 -55.30 30.39 -31.28
N THR A 65 -54.60 31.51 -31.14
CA THR A 65 -53.65 32.00 -32.15
C THR A 65 -52.24 32.23 -31.59
N ALA A 66 -51.21 32.04 -32.42
CA ALA A 66 -49.81 32.01 -31.96
C ALA A 66 -49.30 33.35 -31.39
N ASP A 67 -49.98 34.46 -31.69
CA ASP A 67 -49.65 35.82 -31.28
C ASP A 67 -50.47 36.31 -30.07
N ASP A 68 -51.29 35.46 -29.46
CA ASP A 68 -52.23 35.81 -28.38
C ASP A 68 -51.55 36.36 -27.11
N CYS A 69 -50.22 36.22 -26.96
CA CYS A 69 -49.42 36.65 -25.80
C CYS A 69 -48.09 37.33 -26.24
N GLN A 70 -47.79 38.55 -25.77
CA GLN A 70 -46.66 39.41 -26.23
C GLN A 70 -45.91 40.11 -25.05
N PRO A 71 -44.63 40.54 -25.15
CA PRO A 71 -43.81 40.99 -23.99
C PRO A 71 -43.79 42.52 -23.62
N CYS A 72 -43.28 42.88 -22.43
CA CYS A 72 -43.37 44.23 -21.76
C CYS A 72 -42.03 45.04 -21.59
N ALA A 73 -42.08 46.34 -21.19
CA ALA A 73 -40.93 47.22 -20.84
C ALA A 73 -41.25 48.49 -19.97
N CYS A 74 -40.27 49.08 -19.22
CA CYS A 74 -40.33 50.33 -18.37
C CYS A 74 -38.88 50.83 -17.99
N PRO A 75 -38.56 51.83 -17.08
CA PRO A 75 -39.29 52.95 -16.41
C PRO A 75 -38.51 54.34 -16.30
N LEU A 76 -39.01 55.39 -15.59
CA LEU A 76 -38.24 56.54 -14.98
C LEU A 76 -39.06 57.46 -13.99
N LEU A 77 -38.42 58.14 -13.01
CA LEU A 77 -38.99 58.60 -11.70
C LEU A 77 -39.35 60.11 -11.48
N SER A 78 -40.49 60.41 -10.80
CA SER A 78 -40.68 61.56 -9.84
C SER A 78 -42.09 61.59 -9.16
N PRO A 79 -42.34 62.11 -7.92
CA PRO A 79 -43.57 61.77 -7.17
C PRO A 79 -44.30 62.89 -6.34
N SER A 80 -45.65 62.91 -6.28
CA SER A 80 -46.47 63.74 -5.32
C SER A 80 -47.98 63.35 -5.24
N ASN A 81 -48.65 63.71 -4.13
CA ASN A 81 -50.12 63.68 -3.87
C ASN A 81 -50.79 62.35 -3.42
N LYS A 82 -51.81 62.42 -2.55
CA LYS A 82 -52.12 61.41 -1.51
C LYS A 82 -52.87 62.01 -0.32
N TYR A 83 -54.17 62.18 -0.44
CA TYR A 83 -55.15 61.67 0.53
C TYR A 83 -56.38 61.16 -0.25
N VAL A 84 -57.36 60.62 0.47
CA VAL A 84 -58.67 60.11 -0.03
C VAL A 84 -58.63 58.74 -0.72
N THR A 85 -59.39 57.81 -0.14
CA THR A 85 -59.87 56.58 -0.77
C THR A 85 -60.97 56.91 -1.78
N LEU A 86 -60.58 57.14 -3.03
CA LEU A 86 -61.46 57.07 -4.20
C LEU A 86 -60.65 56.50 -5.37
N GLN A 87 -61.05 55.31 -5.81
CA GLN A 87 -60.30 54.39 -6.68
C GLN A 87 -58.96 53.91 -6.08
N GLN A 88 -58.80 52.58 -6.02
CA GLN A 88 -57.50 51.96 -5.71
C GLN A 88 -56.56 52.13 -6.90
N CYS A 89 -55.30 52.43 -6.63
CA CYS A 89 -54.26 52.40 -7.66
C CYS A 89 -54.04 50.95 -8.13
N ALA A 90 -53.84 50.75 -9.44
CA ALA A 90 -53.60 49.43 -10.00
C ALA A 90 -52.28 48.82 -9.49
N HIS A 91 -52.15 47.51 -9.62
CA HIS A 91 -50.90 46.78 -9.35
C HIS A 91 -49.72 47.45 -10.09
N GLY A 92 -48.60 47.64 -9.39
CA GLY A 92 -47.46 48.43 -9.91
C GLY A 92 -47.57 49.94 -9.70
N TYR A 93 -48.57 50.45 -8.96
CA TYR A 93 -48.68 51.85 -8.57
C TYR A 93 -48.87 52.02 -7.05
N THR A 94 -48.27 53.06 -6.49
CA THR A 94 -48.37 53.46 -5.08
C THR A 94 -49.04 54.81 -4.95
N ALA A 95 -49.76 55.02 -3.84
CA ALA A 95 -50.44 56.26 -3.56
C ALA A 95 -49.56 57.17 -2.68
N ARG A 96 -49.17 58.34 -3.20
CA ARG A 96 -48.38 59.43 -2.59
C ARG A 96 -48.86 60.01 -1.25
N SER A 97 -48.77 61.34 -1.17
CA SER A 97 -48.57 62.21 0.00
C SER A 97 -48.92 63.65 -0.42
N LYS A 98 -50.03 64.24 0.05
CA LYS A 98 -50.13 65.69 0.26
C LYS A 98 -50.73 65.98 1.63
N GLN A 99 -49.85 66.31 2.56
CA GLN A 99 -50.17 67.12 3.72
C GLN A 99 -49.47 68.47 3.55
N ASN A 100 -50.14 69.53 3.99
CA ASN A 100 -49.60 70.83 4.36
C ASN A 100 -48.96 71.66 3.23
N ILE A 101 -49.81 72.37 2.49
CA ILE A 101 -49.66 73.84 2.46
C ILE A 101 -50.37 74.37 3.72
N ILE A 102 -49.96 75.57 4.18
CA ILE A 102 -50.52 76.40 5.27
C ILE A 102 -49.87 76.15 6.64
N TYR A 103 -49.23 77.14 7.29
CA TYR A 103 -48.58 78.38 6.81
C TYR A 103 -47.82 79.03 7.98
N TYR A 104 -46.93 80.00 7.70
CA TYR A 104 -46.73 81.11 8.64
C TYR A 104 -46.59 82.48 7.93
N LEU A 105 -47.55 82.77 7.05
CA LEU A 105 -47.95 84.15 6.73
C LEU A 105 -49.40 84.40 7.17
N SER A 106 -49.53 84.59 8.48
CA SER A 106 -50.55 85.37 9.19
C SER A 106 -51.74 85.95 8.37
N ARG A 107 -52.96 85.50 8.68
CA ARG A 107 -53.98 86.30 9.41
C ARG A 107 -55.32 85.55 9.57
N CYS A 108 -56.08 85.94 10.60
CA CYS A 108 -57.51 85.66 10.82
C CYS A 108 -57.97 84.20 11.04
N ASN A 109 -58.07 83.84 12.33
CA ASN A 109 -59.27 83.35 13.02
C ASN A 109 -60.15 82.19 12.46
N ILE A 110 -60.34 81.21 13.37
CA ILE A 110 -61.62 80.52 13.71
C ILE A 110 -62.07 79.34 12.81
N PHE A 111 -62.24 78.20 13.48
CA PHE A 111 -63.11 77.02 13.27
C PHE A 111 -63.47 76.47 11.85
N MET A 112 -63.44 75.12 11.80
CA MET A 112 -64.28 74.23 10.97
C MET A 112 -64.08 74.18 9.44
N SER A 113 -63.37 73.12 9.04
CA SER A 113 -63.90 72.02 8.20
C SER A 113 -64.22 72.22 6.72
N SER A 114 -64.09 71.10 5.99
CA SER A 114 -64.63 70.83 4.64
C SER A 114 -64.17 71.73 3.48
N CYS A 115 -63.02 71.39 2.89
CA CYS A 115 -62.84 71.45 1.44
C CYS A 115 -62.01 70.24 0.96
N PHE A 116 -62.25 69.76 -0.27
CA PHE A 116 -61.76 68.47 -0.78
C PHE A 116 -60.34 68.55 -1.39
N SER A 117 -59.69 67.39 -1.58
CA SER A 117 -58.55 67.22 -2.50
C SER A 117 -58.48 65.80 -3.08
N LEU A 118 -58.16 65.70 -4.36
CA LEU A 118 -58.09 64.45 -5.12
C LEU A 118 -56.81 63.67 -4.84
N CYS A 119 -56.88 62.34 -4.97
CA CYS A 119 -55.74 61.42 -4.98
C CYS A 119 -55.06 61.39 -6.38
N LEU A 120 -53.81 60.92 -6.46
CA LEU A 120 -53.11 60.64 -7.73
C LEU A 120 -52.12 59.47 -7.54
N CYS A 121 -52.19 58.49 -8.44
CA CYS A 121 -51.36 57.28 -8.40
C CYS A 121 -50.02 57.50 -9.10
N VAL A 122 -48.93 56.97 -8.54
CA VAL A 122 -47.58 57.06 -9.12
C VAL A 122 -46.98 55.65 -9.25
N ALA A 123 -46.35 55.36 -10.38
CA ALA A 123 -45.81 54.03 -10.67
C ALA A 123 -44.69 53.62 -9.68
N CYS A 124 -44.64 52.32 -9.37
CA CYS A 124 -43.62 51.69 -8.55
C CYS A 124 -42.23 51.80 -9.17
N GLN A 125 -42.14 51.47 -10.46
CA GLN A 125 -40.92 51.55 -11.29
C GLN A 125 -39.75 50.77 -10.70
N CYS A 126 -40.02 49.56 -10.25
CA CYS A 126 -38.98 48.64 -9.80
C CYS A 126 -38.12 48.22 -11.01
N HIS A 127 -36.80 48.24 -10.85
CA HIS A 127 -35.86 47.90 -11.92
C HIS A 127 -36.00 46.41 -12.30
N THR A 128 -36.37 46.13 -13.54
CA THR A 128 -36.81 44.80 -14.00
C THR A 128 -35.83 43.67 -13.67
N ASN A 129 -34.54 43.87 -13.91
CA ASN A 129 -33.51 42.84 -13.66
C ASN A 129 -33.01 42.80 -12.20
N GLY A 130 -33.33 43.82 -11.40
CA GLY A 130 -32.90 43.94 -10.00
C GLY A 130 -34.01 43.63 -8.99
N SER A 131 -35.27 43.62 -9.44
CA SER A 131 -36.46 43.38 -8.64
C SER A 131 -37.01 41.97 -8.85
N LEU A 132 -37.61 41.39 -7.82
CA LEU A 132 -38.35 40.13 -7.93
C LEU A 132 -39.66 40.32 -8.74
N SER A 133 -40.26 41.51 -8.67
CA SER A 133 -41.37 41.94 -9.53
C SER A 133 -41.46 43.46 -9.62
N GLU A 134 -42.27 43.98 -10.54
CA GLU A 134 -42.61 45.41 -10.63
C GLU A 134 -43.62 45.87 -9.56
N LEU A 135 -44.07 44.96 -8.68
CA LEU A 135 -45.00 45.25 -7.60
C LEU A 135 -44.25 45.83 -6.40
N CYS A 136 -44.61 47.05 -6.02
CA CYS A 136 -44.16 47.69 -4.79
C CYS A 136 -45.28 47.78 -3.75
N HIS A 137 -44.89 47.91 -2.49
CA HIS A 137 -45.80 48.03 -1.36
C HIS A 137 -46.68 49.29 -1.47
N GLN A 138 -48.01 49.13 -1.51
CA GLN A 138 -48.96 50.13 -2.03
C GLN A 138 -48.93 51.50 -1.33
N GLU A 139 -48.57 51.58 -0.05
CA GLU A 139 -48.52 52.84 0.71
C GLU A 139 -47.13 53.49 0.81
N THR A 140 -46.05 52.72 0.65
CA THR A 140 -44.66 53.18 0.85
C THR A 140 -43.86 53.24 -0.45
N GLY A 141 -44.28 52.49 -1.46
CA GLY A 141 -43.64 52.42 -2.77
C GLY A 141 -42.33 51.64 -2.81
N GLN A 142 -42.04 50.81 -1.80
CA GLN A 142 -40.83 49.97 -1.76
C GLN A 142 -41.01 48.70 -2.61
N CYS A 143 -40.09 48.46 -3.53
CA CYS A 143 -40.04 47.26 -4.36
C CYS A 143 -39.38 46.08 -3.62
N GLN A 144 -39.74 44.84 -4.00
CA GLN A 144 -39.06 43.64 -3.51
C GLN A 144 -37.82 43.34 -4.35
N CYS A 145 -36.64 43.48 -3.76
CA CYS A 145 -35.37 43.35 -4.46
C CYS A 145 -34.90 41.89 -4.57
N ARG A 146 -34.17 41.58 -5.64
CA ARG A 146 -33.42 40.33 -5.75
C ARG A 146 -32.24 40.33 -4.77
N GLN A 147 -31.70 39.15 -4.53
CA GLN A 147 -30.56 38.98 -3.63
C GLN A 147 -29.37 39.84 -4.10
N HIS A 148 -28.72 40.54 -3.17
CA HIS A 148 -27.63 41.51 -3.43
C HIS A 148 -28.01 42.80 -4.19
N VAL A 149 -29.30 43.08 -4.37
CA VAL A 149 -29.81 44.34 -4.95
C VAL A 149 -30.54 45.16 -3.89
N VAL A 150 -30.39 46.49 -3.93
CA VAL A 150 -30.84 47.44 -2.91
C VAL A 150 -31.44 48.72 -3.51
N GLY A 151 -31.88 49.65 -2.66
CA GLY A 151 -32.59 50.87 -3.07
C GLY A 151 -34.11 50.73 -3.04
N ARG A 152 -34.84 51.82 -3.29
CA ARG A 152 -36.32 51.79 -3.28
C ARG A 152 -36.88 50.98 -4.45
N GLN A 153 -36.16 51.00 -5.56
CA GLN A 153 -36.55 50.39 -6.83
C GLN A 153 -35.67 49.21 -7.21
N CYS A 154 -34.75 48.77 -6.35
CA CYS A 154 -33.87 47.63 -6.61
C CYS A 154 -33.01 47.86 -7.86
N ASP A 155 -32.59 49.12 -8.03
CA ASP A 155 -31.83 49.71 -9.12
C ASP A 155 -30.33 49.79 -8.81
N GLU A 156 -29.96 49.81 -7.53
CA GLU A 156 -28.56 49.81 -7.08
C GLU A 156 -28.11 48.40 -6.64
N CYS A 157 -26.90 48.00 -7.04
CA CYS A 157 -26.27 46.83 -6.44
C CYS A 157 -25.74 47.13 -5.04
N MET A 158 -25.75 46.12 -4.17
CA MET A 158 -24.94 46.14 -2.96
C MET A 158 -23.45 46.19 -3.35
N SER A 159 -22.62 46.91 -2.57
CA SER A 159 -21.20 47.13 -2.86
C SER A 159 -20.45 45.82 -3.15
N GLY A 160 -19.59 45.84 -4.16
CA GLY A 160 -18.89 44.66 -4.70
C GLY A 160 -19.53 43.98 -5.92
N LEU A 161 -20.71 44.43 -6.37
CA LEU A 161 -21.42 43.88 -7.54
C LEU A 161 -21.81 44.99 -8.54
N HIS A 162 -22.03 44.60 -9.80
CA HIS A 162 -22.48 45.48 -10.88
C HIS A 162 -23.58 44.82 -11.75
N MET A 163 -24.43 45.65 -12.39
CA MET A 163 -25.61 45.25 -13.15
C MET A 163 -25.29 44.76 -14.57
N GLN A 164 -24.87 43.50 -14.72
CA GLN A 164 -24.56 42.93 -16.05
C GLN A 164 -25.81 42.44 -16.78
N GLY A 165 -26.64 43.39 -17.24
CA GLY A 165 -27.79 43.14 -18.09
C GLY A 165 -28.83 42.21 -17.46
N ALA A 166 -29.22 41.15 -18.15
CA ALA A 166 -30.25 40.21 -17.73
C ALA A 166 -29.84 39.27 -16.57
N GLN A 167 -28.56 39.26 -16.18
CA GLN A 167 -28.06 38.43 -15.07
C GLN A 167 -28.17 39.12 -13.70
N GLY A 168 -28.58 40.39 -13.66
CA GLY A 168 -28.71 41.18 -12.43
C GLY A 168 -27.36 41.65 -11.87
N CYS A 169 -27.27 41.82 -10.55
CA CYS A 169 -26.03 42.15 -9.86
C CYS A 169 -25.09 40.95 -9.85
N VAL A 170 -24.08 40.97 -10.72
CA VAL A 170 -22.98 39.98 -10.73
C VAL A 170 -21.79 40.52 -9.93
N PRO A 171 -21.03 39.67 -9.22
CA PRO A 171 -19.84 40.13 -8.50
C PRO A 171 -18.81 40.72 -9.47
N CYS A 172 -18.23 41.87 -9.14
CA CYS A 172 -17.19 42.48 -9.97
C CYS A 172 -15.91 41.62 -10.04
N HIS A 173 -15.73 40.68 -9.09
CA HIS A 173 -14.51 39.87 -8.93
C HIS A 173 -13.22 40.72 -8.86
N CYS A 174 -13.33 41.94 -8.34
CA CYS A 174 -12.20 42.80 -8.03
C CYS A 174 -11.30 42.12 -7.00
N ASN A 175 -9.99 42.07 -7.27
CA ASN A 175 -9.05 41.44 -6.35
C ASN A 175 -8.97 42.26 -5.05
N SER A 176 -9.15 41.60 -3.90
CA SER A 176 -9.18 42.20 -2.56
C SER A 176 -7.93 43.02 -2.23
N PHE A 177 -6.77 42.57 -2.71
CA PHE A 177 -5.49 43.18 -2.43
C PHE A 177 -5.15 44.30 -3.42
N GLY A 178 -5.52 44.13 -4.70
CA GLY A 178 -5.19 45.05 -5.78
C GLY A 178 -6.22 46.19 -6.02
N SER A 179 -7.41 46.11 -5.43
CA SER A 179 -8.50 47.08 -5.61
C SER A 179 -8.68 47.95 -4.36
N LYS A 180 -9.14 49.21 -4.53
CA LYS A 180 -9.40 50.14 -3.40
C LYS A 180 -10.72 49.86 -2.69
N SER A 181 -11.65 49.25 -3.41
CA SER A 181 -12.87 48.63 -2.90
C SER A 181 -13.21 47.47 -3.84
N PHE A 182 -14.23 46.68 -3.50
CA PHE A 182 -14.70 45.59 -4.35
C PHE A 182 -15.54 46.07 -5.54
N ASP A 183 -15.80 47.37 -5.64
CA ASP A 183 -16.67 47.96 -6.66
C ASP A 183 -15.96 48.17 -8.00
N CYS A 184 -16.67 47.90 -9.08
CA CYS A 184 -16.30 48.18 -10.45
C CYS A 184 -17.24 49.22 -11.08
N ASP A 185 -16.81 49.84 -12.18
CA ASP A 185 -17.67 50.66 -13.02
C ASP A 185 -18.52 49.82 -13.99
N GLU A 186 -19.34 50.48 -14.81
CA GLU A 186 -20.24 49.83 -15.78
C GLU A 186 -19.52 49.16 -16.97
N SER A 187 -18.19 49.29 -17.06
CA SER A 187 -17.35 48.51 -17.98
C SER A 187 -16.72 47.29 -17.30
N SER A 188 -17.14 46.97 -16.07
CA SER A 188 -16.55 45.95 -15.19
C SER A 188 -15.07 46.22 -14.85
N GLN A 189 -14.62 47.48 -14.92
CA GLN A 189 -13.28 47.89 -14.51
C GLN A 189 -13.27 48.25 -13.02
N CYS A 190 -12.53 47.47 -12.25
CA CYS A 190 -12.31 47.67 -10.82
C CYS A 190 -11.45 48.91 -10.53
N ARG A 191 -11.67 49.55 -9.38
CA ARG A 191 -10.92 50.75 -8.96
C ARG A 191 -9.57 50.38 -8.34
N CYS A 192 -8.53 50.27 -9.16
CA CYS A 192 -7.22 49.76 -8.73
C CYS A 192 -6.50 50.65 -7.70
N GLN A 193 -5.74 49.99 -6.80
CA GLN A 193 -4.80 50.65 -5.89
C GLN A 193 -3.61 51.25 -6.67
N PRO A 194 -2.90 52.25 -6.14
CA PRO A 194 -1.74 52.82 -6.82
C PRO A 194 -0.72 51.74 -7.18
N GLY A 195 -0.27 51.73 -8.44
CA GLY A 195 0.67 50.71 -8.92
C GLY A 195 0.04 49.38 -9.37
N VAL A 196 -1.29 49.24 -9.33
CA VAL A 196 -2.03 48.07 -9.84
C VAL A 196 -2.73 48.40 -11.16
N THR A 197 -2.94 47.41 -12.03
CA THR A 197 -3.64 47.56 -13.31
C THR A 197 -4.46 46.30 -13.67
N GLY A 198 -5.11 46.31 -14.83
CA GLY A 198 -6.00 45.25 -15.32
C GLY A 198 -7.46 45.44 -14.87
N GLN A 199 -8.40 44.83 -15.60
CA GLN A 199 -9.84 45.01 -15.35
C GLN A 199 -10.26 44.59 -13.94
N LYS A 200 -9.68 43.52 -13.40
CA LYS A 200 -9.94 43.04 -12.03
C LYS A 200 -8.91 43.48 -11.00
N CYS A 201 -8.03 44.41 -11.38
CA CYS A 201 -6.89 44.87 -10.59
C CYS A 201 -6.04 43.71 -10.04
N ASP A 202 -5.72 42.75 -10.91
CA ASP A 202 -5.14 41.44 -10.60
C ASP A 202 -3.62 41.38 -10.81
N ARG A 203 -3.01 42.46 -11.31
CA ARG A 203 -1.59 42.51 -11.70
C ARG A 203 -0.98 43.88 -11.45
N CYS A 204 0.32 43.91 -11.14
CA CYS A 204 1.02 45.19 -10.98
C CYS A 204 1.15 45.94 -12.32
N ALA A 205 1.01 47.26 -12.27
CA ALA A 205 1.32 48.15 -13.38
C ALA A 205 2.83 48.15 -13.67
N PRO A 206 3.26 48.38 -14.92
CA PRO A 206 4.68 48.50 -15.26
C PRO A 206 5.44 49.43 -14.30
N GLY A 207 6.56 48.95 -13.75
CA GLY A 207 7.34 49.68 -12.73
C GLY A 207 6.91 49.49 -11.28
N HIS A 208 6.00 48.54 -10.99
CA HIS A 208 5.56 48.19 -9.63
C HIS A 208 5.66 46.67 -9.42
N PHE A 209 5.81 46.21 -8.18
CA PHE A 209 5.99 44.79 -7.82
C PHE A 209 5.43 44.45 -6.42
N SER A 210 5.47 43.17 -6.06
CA SER A 210 4.88 42.59 -4.83
C SER A 210 3.39 42.93 -4.67
N PHE A 211 2.54 42.07 -5.24
CA PHE A 211 1.09 42.18 -5.17
C PHE A 211 0.60 41.66 -3.81
N GLN A 212 0.26 42.57 -2.90
CA GLN A 212 -0.11 42.28 -1.50
C GLN A 212 -1.25 43.20 -1.04
N GLU A 213 -1.78 42.97 0.16
CA GLU A 213 -2.87 43.75 0.74
C GLU A 213 -2.49 45.24 0.86
N GLY A 214 -3.03 46.08 -0.03
CA GLY A 214 -2.60 47.48 -0.23
C GLY A 214 -2.02 47.79 -1.62
N GLY A 215 -2.04 46.83 -2.57
CA GLY A 215 -1.73 47.05 -3.98
C GLY A 215 -0.37 46.50 -4.41
N CYS A 216 0.39 47.30 -5.17
CA CYS A 216 1.75 46.96 -5.60
C CYS A 216 2.73 48.09 -5.28
N THR A 217 3.88 47.72 -4.73
CA THR A 217 4.93 48.67 -4.35
C THR A 217 5.62 49.25 -5.58
N ARG A 218 5.74 50.59 -5.62
CA ARG A 218 6.47 51.33 -6.66
C ARG A 218 7.97 51.04 -6.55
N LYS A 219 8.67 50.77 -7.67
CA LYS A 219 10.09 50.35 -7.67
C LYS A 219 11.09 51.28 -6.94
N ASN A 220 10.72 52.51 -6.63
CA ASN A 220 11.54 53.49 -5.90
C ASN A 220 10.92 53.92 -4.55
N SER A 221 10.08 53.07 -3.92
CA SER A 221 9.59 53.25 -2.54
C SER A 221 9.79 51.93 -1.79
N PRO A 222 10.31 51.94 -0.54
CA PRO A 222 10.75 50.71 0.12
C PRO A 222 9.57 49.82 0.55
N PRO A 223 9.54 48.53 0.16
CA PRO A 223 8.72 47.55 0.85
C PRO A 223 9.42 47.11 2.14
N ASN A 224 8.73 47.25 3.27
CA ASN A 224 9.16 46.85 4.62
C ASN A 224 10.36 47.67 5.22
N PRO A 225 10.35 48.09 6.50
CA PRO A 225 11.42 48.93 7.08
C PRO A 225 12.81 48.29 7.26
N LEU A 226 13.06 47.10 6.72
CA LEU A 226 14.27 46.29 7.00
C LEU A 226 15.29 46.24 5.84
N CYS A 227 14.88 46.46 4.59
CA CYS A 227 15.74 46.25 3.42
C CYS A 227 16.02 47.56 2.65
N LEU A 228 17.07 48.27 3.09
CA LEU A 228 17.48 49.57 2.56
C LEU A 228 18.46 49.45 1.37
N CYS A 229 18.00 48.99 0.20
CA CYS A 229 18.81 48.98 -1.04
C CYS A 229 19.09 50.40 -1.56
N ASN A 230 20.16 51.02 -1.05
CA ASN A 230 20.73 52.30 -1.47
C ASN A 230 22.28 52.17 -1.55
N SER A 231 23.01 53.15 -2.08
CA SER A 231 24.49 53.10 -2.20
C SER A 231 25.27 53.13 -0.87
N LEU A 232 24.55 53.07 0.26
CA LEU A 232 25.04 52.95 1.63
C LEU A 232 24.69 51.59 2.28
N CYS A 233 24.28 50.59 1.49
CA CYS A 233 24.12 49.22 1.96
C CYS A 233 25.40 48.71 2.64
N GLY A 234 25.27 48.22 3.88
CA GLY A 234 26.25 47.30 4.46
C GLY A 234 26.08 45.89 3.91
N TYR A 235 26.14 45.73 2.58
CA TYR A 235 26.14 44.41 1.93
C TYR A 235 27.54 43.78 2.06
N ASN A 236 27.59 42.46 2.23
CA ASN A 236 28.86 41.75 2.21
C ASN A 236 29.30 41.51 0.76
N ALA A 237 30.35 42.22 0.32
CA ALA A 237 30.90 42.08 -1.03
C ALA A 237 31.56 40.71 -1.31
N LEU A 238 31.81 39.87 -0.29
CA LEU A 238 32.27 38.48 -0.46
C LEU A 238 31.13 37.49 -0.65
N GLY A 239 29.97 37.76 -0.03
CA GLY A 239 28.79 36.88 -0.06
C GLY A 239 27.79 37.23 -1.16
N SER A 240 27.87 38.42 -1.75
CA SER A 240 26.95 38.92 -2.77
C SER A 240 27.46 38.64 -4.18
N VAL A 241 26.60 38.13 -5.07
CA VAL A 241 26.95 37.74 -6.45
C VAL A 241 27.38 38.93 -7.34
N ALA A 242 27.11 40.17 -6.92
CA ALA A 242 27.48 41.39 -7.63
C ALA A 242 28.24 42.37 -6.73
N GLN A 243 29.31 42.99 -7.29
CA GLN A 243 30.16 43.99 -6.61
C GLN A 243 29.50 45.37 -6.43
N GLN A 244 28.23 45.49 -6.80
CA GLN A 244 27.31 46.59 -6.51
C GLN A 244 25.96 45.95 -6.20
N CYS A 245 25.14 46.57 -5.34
CA CYS A 245 23.83 46.05 -4.91
C CYS A 245 22.82 45.90 -6.06
N ASN A 246 22.97 44.85 -6.86
CA ASN A 246 22.04 44.44 -7.91
C ASN A 246 20.91 43.63 -7.28
N CYS A 247 20.13 44.29 -6.41
CA CYS A 247 19.08 43.67 -5.61
C CYS A 247 18.01 43.07 -6.54
N ASN A 248 17.45 41.90 -6.18
CA ASN A 248 16.48 41.21 -7.04
C ASN A 248 15.29 42.14 -7.37
N VAL A 249 15.04 42.37 -8.66
CA VAL A 249 14.09 43.35 -9.21
C VAL A 249 12.65 43.14 -8.75
N ASN A 250 12.33 41.97 -8.19
CA ASN A 250 11.01 41.58 -7.68
C ASN A 250 10.95 41.43 -6.14
N THR A 251 12.06 41.54 -5.40
CA THR A 251 12.05 41.38 -3.92
C THR A 251 12.86 42.43 -3.15
N GLY A 252 13.89 43.04 -3.76
CA GLY A 252 14.74 44.05 -3.11
C GLY A 252 15.84 43.52 -2.20
N CYS A 253 16.02 42.19 -2.09
CA CYS A 253 17.09 41.57 -1.29
C CYS A 253 18.43 41.49 -2.07
N CYS A 254 19.56 41.40 -1.38
CA CYS A 254 20.85 41.05 -2.00
C CYS A 254 20.82 39.61 -2.53
N MET A 255 21.40 39.36 -3.71
CA MET A 255 21.54 37.99 -4.23
C MET A 255 22.83 37.36 -3.69
N CYS A 256 22.68 36.34 -2.85
CA CYS A 256 23.81 35.67 -2.19
C CYS A 256 24.39 34.51 -3.02
N HIS A 257 25.69 34.26 -2.88
CA HIS A 257 26.33 33.03 -3.33
C HIS A 257 25.81 31.83 -2.52
N GLU A 258 25.88 30.63 -3.10
CA GLU A 258 25.23 29.40 -2.59
C GLU A 258 25.57 28.98 -1.15
N GLN A 259 26.70 29.42 -0.60
CA GLN A 259 27.13 29.15 0.78
C GLN A 259 26.76 30.25 1.79
N PHE A 260 26.15 31.35 1.35
CA PHE A 260 25.75 32.50 2.17
C PHE A 260 24.22 32.67 2.25
N ARG A 261 23.74 33.41 3.25
CA ARG A 261 22.33 33.82 3.41
C ARG A 261 22.20 35.17 4.14
N GLY A 262 20.97 35.58 4.39
CA GLY A 262 20.63 36.84 5.08
C GLY A 262 20.49 38.01 4.10
N GLU A 263 19.76 39.06 4.50
CA GLU A 263 19.40 40.20 3.63
C GLU A 263 20.59 40.93 2.99
N LYS A 264 21.78 40.80 3.59
CA LYS A 264 23.05 41.40 3.15
C LYS A 264 24.12 40.38 2.74
N CYS A 265 23.79 39.09 2.74
CA CYS A 265 24.73 37.98 2.53
C CYS A 265 25.88 37.94 3.57
N ASP A 266 25.57 38.34 4.81
CA ASP A 266 26.45 38.45 5.97
C ASP A 266 26.37 37.24 6.93
N GLU A 267 25.57 36.22 6.60
CA GLU A 267 25.53 34.92 7.27
C GLU A 267 25.94 33.76 6.34
N CYS A 268 26.31 32.62 6.91
CA CYS A 268 26.45 31.37 6.16
C CYS A 268 25.11 30.61 6.06
N LYS A 269 24.89 29.94 4.92
CA LYS A 269 23.71 29.09 4.70
C LYS A 269 23.75 27.85 5.60
N LEU A 270 22.60 27.22 5.85
CA LEU A 270 22.56 25.92 6.54
C LEU A 270 23.50 24.92 5.85
N GLY A 271 24.26 24.14 6.63
CA GLY A 271 25.35 23.30 6.10
C GLY A 271 26.71 23.99 6.01
N TYR A 272 26.84 25.27 6.37
CA TYR A 272 28.08 26.05 6.35
C TYR A 272 28.27 26.87 7.65
N ARG A 273 29.52 27.20 7.99
CA ARG A 273 29.95 27.88 9.23
C ARG A 273 31.14 28.82 9.03
N ASP A 274 31.51 29.60 10.04
CA ASP A 274 32.67 30.51 10.04
C ASP A 274 32.64 31.54 8.90
N PHE A 275 31.70 32.48 9.00
CA PHE A 275 31.67 33.69 8.19
C PHE A 275 32.97 34.50 8.35
N PRO A 276 33.57 35.09 7.29
CA PRO A 276 33.10 35.18 5.91
C PRO A 276 33.56 34.05 4.98
N GLN A 277 34.21 33.00 5.51
CA GLN A 277 34.71 31.90 4.68
C GLN A 277 33.61 30.90 4.31
N CYS A 278 32.60 30.74 5.17
CA CYS A 278 31.47 29.82 5.00
C CYS A 278 31.92 28.42 4.58
N ILE A 279 32.67 27.79 5.48
CA ILE A 279 33.24 26.45 5.34
C ILE A 279 32.12 25.43 5.54
N SER A 280 32.00 24.45 4.64
CA SER A 280 30.96 23.42 4.76
C SER A 280 31.17 22.55 6.01
N CYS A 281 30.08 22.30 6.74
CA CYS A 281 30.03 21.42 7.90
C CYS A 281 30.29 19.95 7.53
N GLN A 282 29.81 19.50 6.37
CA GLN A 282 29.87 18.10 5.92
C GLN A 282 29.32 17.08 6.94
N CYS A 283 28.28 17.45 7.70
CA CYS A 283 27.61 16.55 8.63
C CYS A 283 26.92 15.38 7.90
N SER A 284 27.01 14.19 8.46
CA SER A 284 26.21 13.05 8.04
C SER A 284 24.77 13.21 8.53
N VAL A 285 23.82 13.38 7.60
CA VAL A 285 22.38 13.43 7.89
C VAL A 285 21.89 12.16 8.60
N ALA A 286 22.51 11.01 8.32
CA ALA A 286 22.17 9.76 8.97
C ALA A 286 22.46 9.78 10.48
N GLY A 287 23.54 10.44 10.89
CA GLY A 287 24.05 10.44 12.27
C GLY A 287 23.84 11.73 13.07
N SER A 288 23.37 12.80 12.44
CA SER A 288 23.14 14.10 13.08
C SER A 288 21.68 14.23 13.58
N SER A 289 21.43 15.09 14.58
CA SER A 289 20.09 15.24 15.17
C SER A 289 19.13 16.00 14.25
N LEU A 290 17.87 15.56 14.23
CA LEU A 290 16.79 16.17 13.46
C LEU A 290 16.59 17.65 13.81
N ASP A 291 16.79 18.04 15.08
CA ASP A 291 16.68 19.44 15.55
C ASP A 291 17.72 20.38 14.90
N THR A 292 18.75 19.81 14.27
CA THR A 292 19.87 20.53 13.63
C THR A 292 20.00 20.24 12.14
N CYS A 293 19.13 19.42 11.57
CA CYS A 293 19.14 19.02 10.17
C CYS A 293 17.83 19.38 9.49
N ASP A 294 17.89 20.08 8.36
CA ASP A 294 16.75 20.11 7.46
C ASP A 294 16.67 18.79 6.67
N ALA A 295 15.52 18.12 6.78
CA ALA A 295 15.25 16.86 6.09
C ALA A 295 14.94 17.04 4.60
N GLU A 296 14.53 18.23 4.14
CA GLU A 296 14.24 18.48 2.72
C GLU A 296 15.51 18.80 1.93
N SER A 297 16.37 19.71 2.41
CA SER A 297 17.66 20.02 1.75
C SER A 297 18.79 19.02 2.08
N GLY A 298 18.63 18.20 3.12
CA GLY A 298 19.67 17.26 3.56
C GLY A 298 20.91 17.94 4.14
N LEU A 299 20.75 19.15 4.70
CA LEU A 299 21.83 19.96 5.26
C LEU A 299 21.66 20.12 6.77
N CYS A 300 22.74 19.95 7.52
CA CYS A 300 22.74 20.12 8.98
C CYS A 300 23.67 21.25 9.42
N ALA A 301 23.29 21.92 10.49
CA ALA A 301 24.14 22.90 11.19
C ALA A 301 25.28 22.21 11.94
N CYS A 302 26.38 22.94 12.12
CA CYS A 302 27.49 22.57 12.98
C CYS A 302 27.99 23.81 13.73
N ALA A 303 28.63 23.60 14.88
CA ALA A 303 29.17 24.69 15.68
C ALA A 303 30.33 25.41 14.98
N ASP A 304 30.34 26.75 15.01
CA ASP A 304 31.43 27.57 14.49
C ASP A 304 32.80 27.18 15.08
N ARG A 305 33.86 27.46 14.31
CA ARG A 305 35.28 27.17 14.54
C ARG A 305 35.64 25.69 14.63
N SER A 306 34.91 24.94 15.46
CA SER A 306 35.07 23.49 15.67
C SER A 306 34.57 22.66 14.49
N GLY A 307 33.44 23.05 13.88
CA GLY A 307 32.72 22.22 12.91
C GLY A 307 31.99 21.04 13.51
N GLN A 308 31.83 20.97 14.83
CA GLN A 308 31.14 19.86 15.48
C GLN A 308 29.65 19.87 15.14
N CYS A 309 29.21 18.84 14.43
CA CYS A 309 27.81 18.52 14.19
C CYS A 309 27.16 17.93 15.46
N SER A 310 25.87 18.16 15.66
CA SER A 310 25.12 17.61 16.80
C SER A 310 24.73 16.15 16.53
N CYS A 311 25.44 15.20 17.12
CA CYS A 311 25.25 13.77 16.81
C CYS A 311 24.10 13.11 17.60
N LYS A 312 23.43 12.15 16.95
CA LYS A 312 22.47 11.23 17.59
C LYS A 312 23.15 10.38 18.67
N ALA A 313 22.36 9.82 19.58
CA ALA A 313 22.84 9.19 20.83
C ALA A 313 23.96 8.15 20.65
N ASN A 314 23.88 7.27 19.65
CA ASN A 314 24.86 6.20 19.41
C ASN A 314 25.94 6.57 18.35
N VAL A 315 26.09 7.86 18.03
CA VAL A 315 26.97 8.35 16.94
C VAL A 315 28.05 9.29 17.49
N GLU A 316 29.24 9.26 16.88
CA GLU A 316 30.41 10.06 17.24
C GLU A 316 31.14 10.65 16.02
N GLY A 317 32.19 11.43 16.28
CA GLY A 317 32.97 12.14 15.28
C GLY A 317 32.51 13.58 15.06
N VAL A 318 33.37 14.41 14.47
CA VAL A 318 33.07 15.83 14.20
C VAL A 318 31.91 15.98 13.22
N LYS A 319 31.79 15.02 12.27
CA LYS A 319 30.76 14.99 11.22
C LYS A 319 29.58 14.05 11.53
N CYS A 320 29.56 13.41 12.70
CA CYS A 320 28.59 12.36 13.04
C CYS A 320 28.54 11.20 12.02
N ASP A 321 29.70 10.87 11.45
CA ASP A 321 29.89 9.91 10.36
C ASP A 321 30.26 8.50 10.83
N ARG A 322 30.38 8.28 12.14
CA ARG A 322 30.83 7.01 12.73
C ARG A 322 29.94 6.60 13.92
N CYS A 323 29.65 5.29 14.03
CA CYS A 323 29.02 4.74 15.22
C CYS A 323 29.97 4.76 16.43
N LYS A 324 29.42 4.90 17.63
CA LYS A 324 30.16 4.71 18.89
C LYS A 324 30.60 3.27 19.08
N MET A 325 31.65 3.06 19.87
CA MET A 325 32.06 1.71 20.29
C MET A 325 30.87 0.97 20.93
N GLY A 326 30.62 -0.27 20.50
CA GLY A 326 29.42 -1.03 20.91
C GLY A 326 28.15 -0.68 20.12
N SER A 327 28.24 -0.01 18.97
CA SER A 327 27.11 0.21 18.06
C SER A 327 27.52 0.16 16.58
N PHE A 328 26.54 -0.12 15.70
CA PHE A 328 26.75 -0.37 14.26
C PHE A 328 25.57 0.13 13.41
N GLY A 329 25.72 0.10 12.08
CA GLY A 329 24.61 0.31 11.13
C GLY A 329 24.09 1.75 11.09
N LEU A 330 24.95 2.71 10.70
CA LEU A 330 24.62 4.13 10.65
C LEU A 330 23.49 4.41 9.64
N SER A 331 22.31 4.78 10.12
CA SER A 331 21.09 4.90 9.32
C SER A 331 20.29 6.16 9.64
N HIS A 332 19.81 6.85 8.59
CA HIS A 332 18.89 7.99 8.74
C HIS A 332 17.57 7.59 9.40
N ARG A 333 17.09 6.37 9.16
CA ARG A 333 15.84 5.82 9.73
C ARG A 333 15.97 5.42 11.20
N ASN A 334 17.20 5.24 11.70
CA ASN A 334 17.44 4.95 13.10
C ASN A 334 17.44 6.27 13.90
N PRO A 335 16.54 6.46 14.89
CA PRO A 335 16.48 7.68 15.69
C PRO A 335 17.71 7.87 16.59
N LEU A 336 18.38 6.77 16.98
CA LEU A 336 19.65 6.79 17.71
C LEU A 336 20.89 6.84 16.79
N GLY A 337 20.67 6.74 15.47
CA GLY A 337 21.67 6.81 14.40
C GLY A 337 22.34 5.46 14.13
N CYS A 338 22.80 4.78 15.17
CA CYS A 338 23.34 3.42 15.12
C CYS A 338 22.61 2.53 16.15
N SER A 339 22.49 1.23 15.88
CA SER A 339 21.95 0.25 16.83
C SER A 339 23.06 -0.26 17.74
N GLN A 340 22.79 -0.42 19.04
CA GLN A 340 23.76 -1.00 19.99
C GLN A 340 23.94 -2.49 19.73
N CYS A 341 25.17 -3.01 19.79
CA CYS A 341 25.45 -4.44 19.60
C CYS A 341 24.68 -5.29 20.62
N TYR A 342 23.95 -6.31 20.16
CA TYR A 342 23.19 -7.22 21.03
C TYR A 342 24.01 -8.48 21.33
N CYS A 343 24.40 -9.23 20.29
CA CYS A 343 25.37 -10.34 20.37
C CYS A 343 25.11 -11.38 21.49
N PHE A 344 23.85 -11.55 21.93
CA PHE A 344 23.45 -12.36 23.11
C PHE A 344 24.22 -12.02 24.40
N GLY A 345 24.74 -10.79 24.52
CA GLY A 345 25.61 -10.36 25.62
C GLY A 345 27.00 -11.03 25.66
N LEU A 346 27.36 -11.81 24.63
CA LEU A 346 28.64 -12.55 24.54
C LEU A 346 29.79 -11.70 24.00
N SER A 347 29.49 -10.60 23.32
CA SER A 347 30.46 -9.66 22.75
C SER A 347 29.88 -8.25 22.71
N SER A 348 30.72 -7.23 22.91
CA SER A 348 30.38 -5.82 22.67
C SER A 348 31.02 -5.28 21.39
N SER A 349 31.61 -6.14 20.57
CA SER A 349 32.19 -5.81 19.27
C SER A 349 31.33 -6.40 18.15
N CYS A 350 30.80 -5.52 17.29
CA CYS A 350 30.02 -5.90 16.13
C CYS A 350 30.15 -4.84 15.01
N MET A 351 29.85 -5.27 13.79
CA MET A 351 29.76 -4.43 12.58
C MET A 351 28.47 -4.74 11.81
N GLU A 352 28.15 -3.96 10.78
CA GLU A 352 27.01 -4.28 9.90
C GLU A 352 27.35 -5.46 8.97
N ALA A 353 26.41 -6.39 8.82
CA ALA A 353 26.60 -7.63 8.07
C ALA A 353 26.57 -7.38 6.55
N THR A 354 27.74 -7.45 5.91
CA THR A 354 27.88 -7.27 4.45
C THR A 354 27.43 -8.52 3.66
N ARG A 355 26.98 -8.30 2.41
CA ARG A 355 26.53 -9.35 1.45
C ARG A 355 25.24 -10.08 1.83
N LEU A 356 24.39 -9.43 2.63
CA LEU A 356 23.01 -9.86 2.85
C LEU A 356 22.06 -9.02 1.98
N ILE A 357 21.01 -9.68 1.46
CA ILE A 357 19.91 -9.06 0.71
C ILE A 357 18.57 -9.29 1.43
N ARG A 358 17.60 -8.40 1.22
CA ARG A 358 16.24 -8.54 1.74
C ARG A 358 15.44 -9.50 0.86
N MET A 359 15.04 -10.63 1.44
CA MET A 359 14.18 -11.64 0.84
C MET A 359 12.79 -11.57 1.49
N ARG A 360 11.74 -11.75 0.67
CA ARG A 360 10.34 -11.66 1.12
C ARG A 360 9.80 -13.05 1.46
N LEU A 361 9.62 -13.34 2.74
CA LEU A 361 8.93 -14.53 3.23
C LEU A 361 7.41 -14.34 3.07
N THR A 362 6.74 -15.24 2.34
CA THR A 362 5.31 -15.12 2.00
C THR A 362 4.48 -16.29 2.55
N LEU A 363 3.16 -16.25 2.33
CA LEU A 363 2.36 -17.47 2.27
C LEU A 363 2.82 -18.37 1.10
N MET A 364 2.69 -19.68 1.25
CA MET A 364 2.88 -20.65 0.18
C MET A 364 1.57 -20.77 -0.65
N PRO A 365 1.59 -21.10 -1.95
CA PRO A 365 0.40 -21.05 -2.82
C PRO A 365 -0.78 -21.92 -2.34
N GLU A 366 -0.51 -23.00 -1.61
CA GLU A 366 -1.51 -23.90 -1.03
C GLU A 366 -2.13 -23.39 0.29
N GLN A 367 -1.57 -22.33 0.90
CA GLN A 367 -2.02 -21.75 2.17
C GLN A 367 -3.16 -20.73 1.96
N THR A 368 -4.30 -21.21 1.43
CA THR A 368 -5.49 -20.41 1.14
C THR A 368 -6.33 -20.05 2.37
N VAL A 369 -6.06 -20.67 3.53
CA VAL A 369 -6.80 -20.45 4.78
C VAL A 369 -5.80 -20.18 5.91
N LEU A 370 -6.06 -19.11 6.69
CA LEU A 370 -5.37 -18.83 7.94
C LEU A 370 -6.31 -19.09 9.12
N PRO A 371 -5.83 -19.74 10.20
CA PRO A 371 -6.64 -19.92 11.39
C PRO A 371 -6.79 -18.61 12.17
N LEU A 372 -7.96 -18.46 12.81
CA LEU A 372 -8.26 -17.40 13.76
C LEU A 372 -8.05 -17.89 15.18
N VAL A 373 -7.47 -17.03 16.03
CA VAL A 373 -7.23 -17.30 17.45
C VAL A 373 -7.71 -16.17 18.35
N ASP A 374 -7.97 -16.49 19.62
CA ASP A 374 -8.17 -15.50 20.66
C ASP A 374 -6.85 -14.77 21.02
N LYS A 375 -6.95 -13.64 21.75
CA LYS A 375 -5.78 -12.85 22.21
C LYS A 375 -4.73 -13.65 22.98
N SER A 376 -5.11 -14.70 23.70
CA SER A 376 -4.18 -15.58 24.45
C SER A 376 -3.67 -16.78 23.65
N SER A 377 -4.13 -16.95 22.40
CA SER A 377 -3.76 -18.03 21.48
C SER A 377 -3.97 -19.44 22.04
N ARG A 378 -5.04 -19.60 22.85
CA ARG A 378 -5.47 -20.87 23.47
C ARG A 378 -6.52 -21.60 22.65
N GLN A 379 -7.38 -20.85 21.96
CA GLN A 379 -8.39 -21.39 21.05
C GLN A 379 -7.98 -21.06 19.61
N GLU A 380 -8.14 -22.02 18.70
CA GLU A 380 -7.84 -21.87 17.28
C GLU A 380 -8.98 -22.47 16.44
N ILE A 381 -9.47 -21.73 15.44
CA ILE A 381 -10.54 -22.17 14.53
C ILE A 381 -10.24 -21.80 13.07
N THR A 382 -10.83 -22.54 12.14
CA THR A 382 -10.89 -22.23 10.70
C THR A 382 -12.32 -22.13 10.18
N VAL A 383 -13.33 -22.43 11.01
CA VAL A 383 -14.75 -22.31 10.66
C VAL A 383 -15.11 -20.84 10.43
N GLY A 384 -15.82 -20.55 9.35
CA GLY A 384 -16.11 -19.17 8.93
C GLY A 384 -14.99 -18.46 8.17
N VAL A 385 -13.82 -19.11 7.99
CA VAL A 385 -12.75 -18.62 7.10
C VAL A 385 -12.92 -19.22 5.70
N SER A 386 -12.67 -18.42 4.67
CA SER A 386 -12.80 -18.78 3.25
C SER A 386 -11.73 -18.07 2.40
N PHE A 387 -11.54 -18.49 1.16
CA PHE A 387 -10.60 -17.88 0.22
C PHE A 387 -11.31 -17.34 -1.00
N GLN A 388 -11.01 -16.10 -1.38
CA GLN A 388 -11.45 -15.46 -2.62
C GLN A 388 -10.27 -14.65 -3.17
N HIS A 389 -9.46 -15.28 -4.03
CA HIS A 389 -8.18 -14.74 -4.50
C HIS A 389 -8.26 -13.23 -4.87
N PRO A 390 -7.39 -12.36 -4.30
CA PRO A 390 -6.22 -12.68 -3.46
C PRO A 390 -6.49 -12.79 -1.95
N ASP A 391 -7.72 -12.58 -1.49
CA ASP A 391 -8.08 -12.39 -0.08
C ASP A 391 -8.41 -13.69 0.68
N ILE A 392 -7.95 -13.77 1.94
CA ILE A 392 -8.45 -14.71 2.95
C ILE A 392 -9.49 -13.99 3.79
N ILE A 393 -10.73 -14.50 3.83
CA ILE A 393 -11.91 -13.81 4.35
C ILE A 393 -12.50 -14.54 5.56
N ALA A 394 -12.65 -13.83 6.67
CA ALA A 394 -13.37 -14.27 7.87
C ALA A 394 -14.78 -13.66 7.89
N ASN A 395 -15.82 -14.50 7.84
CA ASN A 395 -17.20 -14.09 8.04
C ASN A 395 -17.53 -14.02 9.54
N ALA A 396 -17.94 -12.84 10.02
CA ALA A 396 -18.12 -12.60 11.45
C ALA A 396 -19.32 -13.37 12.04
N ASP A 397 -20.45 -13.45 11.32
CA ASP A 397 -21.66 -14.13 11.77
C ASP A 397 -21.42 -15.62 12.07
N VAL A 398 -20.49 -16.26 11.36
CA VAL A 398 -20.07 -17.66 11.58
C VAL A 398 -18.95 -17.76 12.62
N VAL A 399 -17.96 -16.86 12.59
CA VAL A 399 -16.82 -16.88 13.52
C VAL A 399 -17.27 -16.63 14.96
N GLN A 400 -18.16 -15.66 15.19
CA GLN A 400 -18.63 -15.29 16.54
C GLN A 400 -19.42 -16.40 17.25
N GLN A 401 -19.90 -17.43 16.54
CA GLN A 401 -20.53 -18.62 17.12
C GLN A 401 -19.51 -19.56 17.80
N HIS A 402 -18.23 -19.43 17.45
CA HIS A 402 -17.16 -20.31 17.93
C HIS A 402 -16.06 -19.56 18.68
N LEU A 403 -15.81 -18.28 18.37
CA LEU A 403 -14.70 -17.49 18.92
C LEU A 403 -15.14 -16.05 19.23
N SER A 404 -14.97 -15.63 20.47
CA SER A 404 -15.28 -14.28 20.94
C SER A 404 -14.27 -13.22 20.45
N GLU A 405 -14.75 -12.02 20.13
CA GLU A 405 -13.88 -10.86 19.89
C GLU A 405 -13.14 -10.43 21.19
N PRO A 406 -11.88 -9.95 21.10
CA PRO A 406 -11.06 -9.78 19.90
C PRO A 406 -10.44 -11.09 19.40
N TYR A 407 -10.43 -11.28 18.08
CA TYR A 407 -9.78 -12.40 17.41
C TYR A 407 -8.79 -11.94 16.32
N TYR A 408 -7.82 -12.81 16.06
CA TYR A 408 -6.60 -12.51 15.30
C TYR A 408 -6.29 -13.59 14.26
N TRP A 409 -5.80 -13.17 13.10
CA TRP A 409 -5.14 -14.04 12.12
C TRP A 409 -3.81 -14.54 12.68
N ARG A 410 -3.64 -15.86 12.80
CA ARG A 410 -2.36 -16.47 13.22
C ARG A 410 -1.49 -16.81 12.00
N LEU A 411 -0.30 -16.23 11.93
CA LEU A 411 0.61 -16.52 10.81
C LEU A 411 1.17 -17.96 10.87
N PRO A 412 1.38 -18.61 9.70
CA PRO A 412 1.72 -20.03 9.62
C PRO A 412 3.17 -20.32 9.99
N LYS A 413 3.50 -21.63 10.04
CA LYS A 413 4.74 -22.17 10.61
C LYS A 413 6.06 -21.61 10.05
N GLN A 414 6.08 -21.01 8.87
CA GLN A 414 7.29 -20.38 8.33
C GLN A 414 7.62 -19.02 8.97
N PHE A 415 6.63 -18.31 9.55
CA PHE A 415 6.82 -17.05 10.28
C PHE A 415 7.12 -17.30 11.78
N LYS A 416 7.91 -18.33 12.09
CA LYS A 416 8.22 -18.81 13.45
C LYS A 416 9.68 -19.28 13.55
N ARG A 417 10.15 -19.57 14.77
CA ARG A 417 11.56 -19.86 15.13
C ARG A 417 12.42 -18.59 15.07
N SER A 418 13.73 -18.71 14.81
CA SER A 418 14.62 -17.55 14.70
C SER A 418 14.26 -16.70 13.49
N MET A 419 14.00 -15.44 13.79
CA MET A 419 13.68 -14.34 12.89
C MET A 419 14.61 -13.15 13.17
N ILE A 420 15.81 -13.39 13.73
CA ILE A 420 16.84 -12.36 13.97
C ILE A 420 17.14 -11.58 12.68
N THR A 421 17.21 -12.28 11.54
CA THR A 421 17.43 -11.69 10.22
C THR A 421 16.25 -10.85 9.71
N ALA A 422 15.09 -10.86 10.37
CA ALA A 422 13.99 -9.93 10.07
C ALA A 422 14.23 -8.53 10.65
N TYR A 423 15.12 -8.37 11.65
CA TYR A 423 15.43 -7.08 12.27
C TYR A 423 15.80 -6.02 11.23
N GLY A 424 15.25 -4.82 11.34
CA GLY A 424 15.46 -3.72 10.39
C GLY A 424 14.80 -3.89 9.01
N GLY A 425 14.03 -4.96 8.78
CA GLY A 425 13.13 -5.11 7.64
C GLY A 425 11.67 -4.83 8.03
N LYS A 426 10.72 -5.11 7.12
CA LYS A 426 9.29 -4.86 7.33
C LYS A 426 8.44 -6.13 7.33
N LEU A 427 7.42 -6.14 8.20
CA LEU A 427 6.22 -6.97 8.07
C LEU A 427 5.18 -6.16 7.30
N LYS A 428 4.68 -6.69 6.18
CA LYS A 428 3.65 -6.04 5.34
C LYS A 428 2.44 -6.94 5.19
N TYR A 429 1.26 -6.32 5.13
CA TYR A 429 -0.01 -7.01 4.88
C TYR A 429 -1.08 -5.97 4.52
N ALA A 430 -2.12 -6.40 3.80
CA ALA A 430 -3.31 -5.60 3.51
C ALA A 430 -4.50 -6.09 4.35
N ILE A 431 -5.27 -5.17 4.92
CA ILE A 431 -6.54 -5.43 5.61
C ILE A 431 -7.68 -4.73 4.86
N TYR A 432 -8.81 -5.42 4.72
CA TYR A 432 -10.10 -4.84 4.36
C TYR A 432 -11.15 -5.32 5.36
N TYR A 433 -12.12 -4.47 5.73
CA TYR A 433 -13.23 -4.90 6.58
C TYR A 433 -14.52 -4.11 6.32
N GLU A 434 -15.65 -4.77 6.58
CA GLU A 434 -16.98 -4.16 6.58
C GLU A 434 -17.56 -4.24 7.99
N ALA A 435 -17.97 -3.10 8.55
CA ALA A 435 -18.60 -2.98 9.86
C ALA A 435 -19.68 -1.87 9.82
N ARG A 436 -20.39 -1.67 10.94
CA ARG A 436 -21.37 -0.59 11.08
C ARG A 436 -20.70 0.72 11.50
N ASP A 437 -19.85 0.67 12.52
CA ASP A 437 -19.20 1.83 13.13
C ASP A 437 -17.67 1.59 13.21
N GLU A 438 -16.84 2.59 12.93
CA GLU A 438 -15.36 2.43 12.85
C GLU A 438 -14.72 2.15 14.21
N THR A 439 -15.34 2.63 15.28
CA THR A 439 -14.90 2.41 16.66
C THR A 439 -15.76 1.35 17.34
N GLY A 440 -15.11 0.44 18.06
CA GLY A 440 -15.76 -0.66 18.76
C GLY A 440 -14.91 -1.19 19.90
N ARG A 441 -15.32 -2.32 20.48
CA ARG A 441 -14.67 -2.90 21.67
C ARG A 441 -13.20 -3.28 21.43
N THR A 442 -12.83 -3.53 20.19
CA THR A 442 -11.47 -3.94 19.78
C THR A 442 -10.60 -2.78 19.29
N SER A 443 -11.05 -1.52 19.38
CA SER A 443 -10.27 -0.37 18.90
C SER A 443 -8.96 -0.14 19.68
N TYR A 444 -8.96 -0.41 21.00
CA TYR A 444 -7.76 -0.30 21.85
C TYR A 444 -6.83 -1.53 21.75
N GLU A 445 -7.30 -2.63 21.19
CA GLU A 445 -6.53 -3.87 21.06
C GLU A 445 -5.40 -3.70 20.03
N PRO A 446 -4.17 -4.21 20.30
CA PRO A 446 -3.03 -4.04 19.40
C PRO A 446 -3.28 -4.67 18.04
N GLN A 447 -2.71 -4.06 17.01
CA GLN A 447 -2.88 -4.48 15.62
C GLN A 447 -2.01 -5.69 15.27
N VAL A 448 -0.81 -5.78 15.85
CA VAL A 448 0.08 -6.95 15.73
C VAL A 448 0.58 -7.36 17.12
N ILE A 449 0.65 -8.67 17.36
CA ILE A 449 1.24 -9.26 18.57
C ILE A 449 2.30 -10.28 18.14
N LEU A 450 3.53 -10.15 18.65
CA LEU A 450 4.53 -11.22 18.61
C LEU A 450 4.74 -11.79 20.01
N LYS A 451 4.82 -13.12 20.09
CA LYS A 451 5.24 -13.85 21.30
C LYS A 451 6.46 -14.72 20.97
N GLY A 452 7.44 -14.72 21.87
CA GLY A 452 8.70 -15.43 21.67
C GLY A 452 9.62 -15.37 22.90
N GLY A 453 10.92 -15.36 22.66
CA GLY A 453 11.94 -15.39 23.71
C GLY A 453 12.35 -16.82 24.10
N PRO A 454 13.49 -16.97 24.83
CA PRO A 454 14.01 -18.27 25.26
C PRO A 454 12.97 -19.12 26.01
N ASN A 455 12.27 -18.50 26.96
CA ASN A 455 11.27 -19.16 27.80
C ASN A 455 9.85 -19.14 27.18
N LYS A 456 9.68 -18.51 26.01
CA LYS A 456 8.39 -18.31 25.33
C LYS A 456 7.36 -17.59 26.19
N ASP A 457 7.83 -16.59 26.93
CA ASP A 457 7.07 -15.75 27.87
C ASP A 457 6.99 -14.28 27.42
N LYS A 458 8.02 -13.77 26.74
CA LYS A 458 8.09 -12.39 26.23
C LYS A 458 7.04 -12.15 25.12
N VAL A 459 6.30 -11.06 25.27
CA VAL A 459 5.29 -10.57 24.31
C VAL A 459 5.56 -9.11 23.99
N MET A 460 5.54 -8.78 22.70
CA MET A 460 5.58 -7.41 22.21
C MET A 460 4.38 -7.12 21.30
N VAL A 461 3.92 -5.88 21.32
CA VAL A 461 2.71 -5.42 20.64
C VAL A 461 2.99 -4.16 19.81
N ARG A 462 2.30 -4.05 18.68
CA ARG A 462 2.26 -2.85 17.84
C ARG A 462 0.83 -2.35 17.73
N HIS A 463 0.61 -1.10 18.11
CA HIS A 463 -0.64 -0.39 17.86
C HIS A 463 -0.53 0.36 16.53
N MET A 464 -1.66 0.55 15.85
CA MET A 464 -1.78 1.33 14.62
C MET A 464 -3.04 2.21 14.71
N PRO A 465 -3.15 3.29 13.90
CA PRO A 465 -4.38 4.07 13.78
C PRO A 465 -5.60 3.22 13.40
N VAL A 466 -6.80 3.75 13.69
CA VAL A 466 -8.07 3.11 13.33
C VAL A 466 -8.20 3.02 11.80
N LEU A 467 -8.73 1.89 11.31
CA LEU A 467 -8.90 1.61 9.89
C LEU A 467 -10.25 2.13 9.40
N GLN A 468 -10.30 2.73 8.21
CA GLN A 468 -11.55 3.21 7.61
C GLN A 468 -12.39 2.05 7.06
N ILE A 469 -13.71 2.08 7.27
CA ILE A 469 -14.62 1.02 6.80
C ILE A 469 -14.62 0.95 5.27
N GLY A 470 -14.58 -0.27 4.72
CA GLY A 470 -14.68 -0.51 3.28
C GLY A 470 -13.46 -0.09 2.46
N GLN A 471 -12.34 0.24 3.11
CA GLN A 471 -11.09 0.64 2.45
C GLN A 471 -9.98 -0.40 2.64
N LEU A 472 -9.37 -0.84 1.52
CA LEU A 472 -8.19 -1.71 1.55
C LEU A 472 -6.98 -0.93 2.06
N THR A 473 -6.58 -1.20 3.30
CA THR A 473 -5.47 -0.51 3.97
C THR A 473 -4.23 -1.40 3.96
N ARG A 474 -3.16 -0.93 3.33
CA ARG A 474 -1.84 -1.60 3.36
C ARG A 474 -1.04 -1.08 4.55
N HIS A 475 -0.53 -2.00 5.35
CA HIS A 475 0.39 -1.70 6.43
C HIS A 475 1.80 -2.13 6.06
N GLU A 476 2.77 -1.27 6.35
CA GLU A 476 4.16 -1.65 6.52
C GLU A 476 4.52 -1.40 7.99
N ILE A 477 5.03 -2.42 8.68
CA ILE A 477 5.44 -2.37 10.08
C ILE A 477 6.93 -2.66 10.14
N ASP A 478 7.74 -1.67 10.52
CA ASP A 478 9.18 -1.87 10.71
C ASP A 478 9.46 -2.81 11.90
N ILE A 479 10.38 -3.74 11.70
CA ILE A 479 10.83 -4.73 12.68
C ILE A 479 12.05 -4.15 13.42
N THR A 480 11.83 -3.07 14.17
CA THR A 480 12.80 -2.43 15.07
C THR A 480 12.12 -2.02 16.38
N GLU A 481 12.88 -1.86 17.46
CA GLU A 481 12.34 -1.69 18.81
C GLU A 481 11.56 -0.38 19.03
N HIS A 482 11.88 0.69 18.29
CA HIS A 482 11.49 2.07 18.62
C HIS A 482 9.96 2.31 18.70
N GLU A 483 9.21 1.59 17.87
CA GLU A 483 7.77 1.75 17.68
C GLU A 483 6.94 0.60 18.29
N TRP A 484 7.61 -0.35 18.96
CA TRP A 484 6.97 -1.49 19.61
C TRP A 484 6.96 -1.33 21.12
N LYS A 485 6.01 -2.01 21.77
CA LYS A 485 5.82 -1.97 23.23
C LYS A 485 5.74 -3.36 23.83
N HIS A 486 6.03 -3.45 25.12
CA HIS A 486 5.60 -4.58 25.95
C HIS A 486 4.07 -4.57 26.11
N SER A 487 3.49 -5.70 26.57
CA SER A 487 2.05 -5.83 26.83
C SER A 487 1.52 -4.96 27.99
N ASP A 488 2.39 -4.24 28.71
CA ASP A 488 2.08 -3.27 29.76
C ASP A 488 2.39 -1.82 29.35
N ASP A 489 2.35 -1.55 28.03
CA ASP A 489 2.55 -0.24 27.38
C ASP A 489 3.95 0.40 27.53
N ARG A 490 4.89 -0.26 28.21
CA ARG A 490 6.31 0.17 28.29
C ARG A 490 7.00 0.06 26.92
N PRO A 491 7.92 1.00 26.57
CA PRO A 491 8.69 0.93 25.33
C PRO A 491 9.61 -0.29 25.32
N MET A 492 9.81 -0.91 24.16
CA MET A 492 10.73 -2.04 23.99
C MET A 492 12.21 -1.61 24.10
N SER A 493 13.03 -2.44 24.73
CA SER A 493 14.49 -2.39 24.58
C SER A 493 14.91 -3.18 23.33
N ARG A 494 16.10 -2.89 22.77
CA ARG A 494 16.66 -3.70 21.67
C ARG A 494 16.93 -5.15 22.12
N GLU A 495 17.37 -5.34 23.36
CA GLU A 495 17.64 -6.64 23.96
C GLU A 495 16.37 -7.50 24.01
N ASP A 496 15.27 -6.98 24.58
CA ASP A 496 13.97 -7.65 24.63
C ASP A 496 13.38 -7.94 23.25
N PHE A 497 13.61 -7.03 22.29
CA PHE A 497 13.14 -7.19 20.91
C PHE A 497 13.88 -8.30 20.18
N MET A 498 15.21 -8.36 20.32
CA MET A 498 16.05 -9.41 19.73
C MET A 498 15.83 -10.78 20.38
N ASP A 499 15.60 -10.83 21.70
CA ASP A 499 15.17 -12.04 22.41
C ASP A 499 13.89 -12.63 21.79
N ILE A 500 12.86 -11.80 21.55
CA ILE A 500 11.60 -12.24 20.95
C ILE A 500 11.85 -12.79 19.54
N LEU A 501 12.69 -12.12 18.74
CA LEU A 501 13.05 -12.57 17.40
C LEU A 501 13.89 -13.86 17.37
N PHE A 502 14.70 -14.17 18.38
CA PHE A 502 15.45 -15.43 18.43
C PHE A 502 14.55 -16.68 18.42
N HIS A 503 13.35 -16.61 19.01
CA HIS A 503 12.41 -17.72 18.99
C HIS A 503 10.96 -17.24 18.94
N VAL A 504 10.51 -16.81 17.76
CA VAL A 504 9.11 -16.44 17.53
C VAL A 504 8.22 -17.69 17.63
N GLU A 505 7.33 -17.72 18.61
CA GLU A 505 6.32 -18.77 18.80
C GLU A 505 5.11 -18.53 17.90
N TYR A 506 4.70 -17.27 17.74
CA TYR A 506 3.68 -16.85 16.79
C TYR A 506 3.74 -15.35 16.49
N ILE A 507 3.20 -14.98 15.33
CA ILE A 507 2.80 -13.63 14.95
C ILE A 507 1.28 -13.63 14.76
N LEU A 508 0.58 -12.69 15.42
CA LEU A 508 -0.86 -12.48 15.29
C LEU A 508 -1.14 -11.11 14.68
N ILE A 509 -2.08 -11.02 13.72
CA ILE A 509 -2.56 -9.77 13.13
C ILE A 509 -4.05 -9.61 13.42
N LYS A 510 -4.50 -8.46 13.92
CA LYS A 510 -5.90 -8.26 14.35
C LYS A 510 -6.87 -8.46 13.18
N ALA A 511 -7.92 -9.27 13.41
CA ALA A 511 -8.94 -9.62 12.44
C ALA A 511 -10.32 -9.02 12.79
N SER A 512 -10.63 -8.81 14.06
CA SER A 512 -11.88 -8.19 14.53
C SER A 512 -11.76 -6.66 14.61
N HIS A 513 -12.48 -5.92 13.76
CA HIS A 513 -12.39 -4.46 13.59
C HIS A 513 -13.76 -3.77 13.67
N GLY A 514 -13.80 -2.56 14.21
CA GLY A 514 -15.01 -1.74 14.32
C GLY A 514 -16.08 -2.32 15.26
N SER A 515 -17.34 -1.96 14.99
CA SER A 515 -18.54 -2.38 15.70
C SER A 515 -19.53 -3.03 14.72
N VAL A 516 -20.07 -4.19 15.11
CA VAL A 516 -20.94 -5.05 14.26
C VAL A 516 -20.27 -5.33 12.90
N MET A 517 -19.08 -5.94 12.95
CA MET A 517 -18.35 -6.37 11.76
C MET A 517 -19.15 -7.46 11.02
N ARG A 518 -19.14 -7.41 9.68
CA ARG A 518 -19.70 -8.46 8.80
C ARG A 518 -18.63 -9.42 8.31
N HIS A 519 -17.50 -8.88 7.84
CA HIS A 519 -16.34 -9.68 7.51
C HIS A 519 -15.05 -8.86 7.61
N SER A 520 -13.94 -9.57 7.79
CA SER A 520 -12.57 -9.05 7.64
C SER A 520 -11.84 -9.87 6.59
N ARG A 521 -10.92 -9.24 5.86
CA ARG A 521 -10.07 -9.85 4.85
C ARG A 521 -8.61 -9.52 5.12
N ILE A 522 -7.72 -10.47 4.83
CA ILE A 522 -6.27 -10.26 4.84
C ILE A 522 -5.64 -10.81 3.56
N SER A 523 -4.70 -10.05 3.00
CA SER A 523 -3.91 -10.40 1.82
C SER A 523 -2.52 -9.74 1.86
N GLU A 524 -1.70 -9.95 0.84
CA GLU A 524 -0.36 -9.32 0.67
C GLU A 524 0.63 -9.56 1.84
N ILE A 525 0.46 -10.64 2.62
CA ILE A 525 1.28 -10.93 3.80
C ILE A 525 2.72 -11.28 3.38
N THR A 526 3.67 -10.43 3.78
CA THR A 526 5.11 -10.61 3.55
C THR A 526 5.94 -10.19 4.78
N LEU A 527 7.06 -10.86 5.03
CA LEU A 527 8.06 -10.48 6.03
C LEU A 527 9.46 -10.42 5.40
N GLU A 528 10.16 -9.30 5.54
CA GLU A 528 11.46 -9.07 4.92
C GLU A 528 12.63 -9.58 5.79
N VAL A 529 13.13 -10.77 5.48
CA VAL A 529 14.28 -11.39 6.15
C VAL A 529 15.58 -11.17 5.37
N ALA A 530 16.72 -11.13 6.07
CA ALA A 530 18.03 -11.05 5.46
C ALA A 530 18.58 -12.46 5.11
N GLU A 531 19.03 -12.63 3.87
CA GLU A 531 19.67 -13.88 3.38
C GLU A 531 20.96 -13.55 2.60
N VAL A 532 21.90 -14.51 2.52
CA VAL A 532 23.15 -14.34 1.75
C VAL A 532 22.85 -14.33 0.25
N GLY A 533 23.20 -13.25 -0.44
CA GLY A 533 22.96 -13.15 -1.87
C GLY A 533 23.63 -11.97 -2.56
N THR A 534 23.45 -11.90 -3.88
CA THR A 534 23.92 -10.79 -4.72
C THR A 534 22.75 -9.85 -5.01
N HIS A 535 22.96 -8.55 -4.78
CA HIS A 535 22.01 -7.48 -5.08
C HIS A 535 21.58 -7.51 -6.56
N SER A 536 20.27 -7.57 -6.80
CA SER A 536 19.62 -7.45 -8.11
C SER A 536 18.61 -6.29 -8.09
N GLN A 537 17.91 -6.04 -9.21
CA GLN A 537 16.84 -5.03 -9.23
C GLN A 537 15.64 -5.39 -8.32
N ASP A 538 15.48 -6.65 -7.92
CA ASP A 538 14.38 -7.13 -7.06
C ASP A 538 14.78 -7.33 -5.58
N SER A 539 16.08 -7.24 -5.26
CA SER A 539 16.66 -7.59 -3.95
C SER A 539 17.57 -6.50 -3.36
N GLU A 540 16.97 -5.63 -2.55
CA GLU A 540 17.64 -4.58 -1.79
C GLU A 540 18.70 -5.14 -0.80
N ILE A 541 19.69 -4.32 -0.43
CA ILE A 541 20.70 -4.70 0.57
C ILE A 541 20.07 -4.73 1.97
N ALA A 542 20.34 -5.79 2.74
CA ALA A 542 19.80 -5.94 4.09
C ALA A 542 20.63 -5.16 5.13
N HIS A 543 20.24 -3.89 5.32
CA HIS A 543 20.78 -3.02 6.36
C HIS A 543 20.31 -3.37 7.78
N GLN A 544 21.02 -2.86 8.77
CA GLN A 544 20.76 -2.96 10.23
C GLN A 544 20.92 -4.37 10.83
N ILE A 545 21.44 -5.34 10.07
CA ILE A 545 21.82 -6.66 10.59
C ILE A 545 23.21 -6.60 11.23
N GLU A 546 23.35 -7.05 12.47
CA GLU A 546 24.65 -7.12 13.13
C GLU A 546 25.46 -8.34 12.67
N LYS A 547 26.78 -8.21 12.74
CA LYS A 547 27.73 -9.31 12.69
C LYS A 547 28.72 -9.12 13.84
N CYS A 548 28.64 -9.98 14.84
CA CYS A 548 29.40 -9.91 16.08
C CYS A 548 30.73 -10.66 16.00
N ASP A 549 31.72 -10.19 16.76
CA ASP A 549 32.97 -10.92 16.99
C ASP A 549 32.76 -11.97 18.09
N CYS A 550 32.37 -13.19 17.69
CA CYS A 550 31.95 -14.23 18.63
C CYS A 550 33.10 -14.91 19.38
N PRO A 551 32.96 -15.16 20.69
CA PRO A 551 33.95 -15.89 21.47
C PRO A 551 33.98 -17.39 21.14
N LEU A 552 35.08 -18.06 21.50
CA LEU A 552 35.29 -19.48 21.24
C LEU A 552 34.12 -20.34 21.77
N GLY A 553 33.53 -21.12 20.86
CA GLY A 553 32.38 -21.99 21.15
C GLY A 553 31.04 -21.47 20.63
N TYR A 554 30.98 -20.22 20.15
CA TYR A 554 29.77 -19.58 19.63
C TYR A 554 29.92 -19.19 18.15
N ALA A 555 28.81 -19.15 17.42
CA ALA A 555 28.72 -18.88 15.99
C ALA A 555 27.36 -18.23 15.63
N GLY A 556 27.17 -17.89 14.35
CA GLY A 556 26.00 -17.14 13.86
C GLY A 556 26.34 -15.68 13.58
N LEU A 557 25.31 -14.84 13.39
CA LEU A 557 25.47 -13.40 13.15
C LEU A 557 25.52 -12.60 14.47
N SER A 558 24.69 -12.99 15.44
CA SER A 558 24.59 -12.46 16.79
C SER A 558 25.26 -13.37 17.84
N CYS A 559 26.03 -14.40 17.45
CA CYS A 559 26.55 -15.44 18.36
C CYS A 559 25.44 -16.34 18.97
N GLU A 560 24.33 -16.48 18.25
CA GLU A 560 23.11 -17.21 18.61
C GLU A 560 23.25 -18.75 18.56
N GLU A 561 24.21 -19.25 17.76
CA GLU A 561 24.47 -20.68 17.55
C GLU A 561 25.69 -21.15 18.36
N CYS A 562 25.77 -22.45 18.64
CA CYS A 562 27.02 -23.05 19.09
C CYS A 562 27.92 -23.35 17.88
N ALA A 563 29.21 -23.07 18.00
CA ALA A 563 30.19 -23.36 16.96
C ALA A 563 30.33 -24.88 16.75
N ALA A 564 30.77 -25.30 15.55
CA ALA A 564 31.00 -26.70 15.23
C ALA A 564 31.91 -27.38 16.27
N GLY A 565 31.46 -28.50 16.83
CA GLY A 565 32.13 -29.18 17.95
C GLY A 565 31.77 -28.67 19.35
N PHE A 566 30.70 -27.85 19.47
CA PHE A 566 30.09 -27.41 20.73
C PHE A 566 28.57 -27.65 20.70
N TYR A 567 27.98 -27.87 21.87
CA TYR A 567 26.52 -27.99 22.06
C TYR A 567 26.05 -27.12 23.21
N ARG A 568 24.76 -26.78 23.22
CA ARG A 568 24.12 -25.92 24.20
C ARG A 568 23.74 -26.71 25.45
N LEU A 569 24.42 -26.43 26.56
CA LEU A 569 24.04 -26.97 27.87
C LEU A 569 22.97 -26.08 28.51
N ALA A 570 21.75 -26.59 28.60
CA ALA A 570 20.66 -25.93 29.33
C ALA A 570 20.92 -25.97 30.85
N VAL A 571 21.49 -24.90 31.40
CA VAL A 571 21.73 -24.74 32.85
C VAL A 571 20.51 -24.05 33.48
N GLY A 572 20.00 -24.62 34.57
CA GLY A 572 18.80 -24.09 35.24
C GLY A 572 19.01 -22.72 35.90
N ALA A 573 18.16 -21.76 35.53
CA ALA A 573 17.81 -20.53 36.26
C ALA A 573 18.93 -19.50 36.61
N THR A 574 20.22 -19.76 36.37
CA THR A 574 21.32 -18.88 36.80
C THR A 574 22.12 -18.20 35.68
N SER A 575 21.83 -18.48 34.40
CA SER A 575 22.28 -17.62 33.30
C SER A 575 21.33 -16.42 33.13
N ARG A 576 21.86 -15.21 32.87
CA ARG A 576 21.11 -13.94 32.93
C ARG A 576 19.90 -13.82 31.99
N ALA A 577 19.78 -14.70 31.00
CA ALA A 577 18.71 -14.67 30.00
C ALA A 577 18.13 -16.07 29.70
N GLY A 578 18.37 -17.08 30.54
CA GLY A 578 17.87 -18.46 30.33
C GLY A 578 18.52 -19.23 29.17
N PHE A 579 19.31 -18.55 28.31
CA PHE A 579 20.12 -19.22 27.29
C PHE A 579 21.16 -20.15 27.93
N GLY A 580 21.25 -21.36 27.40
CA GLY A 580 22.26 -22.35 27.77
C GLY A 580 23.64 -22.02 27.18
N THR A 581 24.70 -22.40 27.89
CA THR A 581 26.08 -22.13 27.47
C THR A 581 26.56 -23.14 26.44
N CYS A 582 27.29 -22.69 25.41
CA CYS A 582 27.92 -23.59 24.45
C CYS A 582 29.16 -24.24 25.07
N VAL A 583 29.13 -25.57 25.21
CA VAL A 583 30.20 -26.40 25.78
C VAL A 583 30.72 -27.39 24.75
N ARG A 584 32.00 -27.75 24.81
CA ARG A 584 32.64 -28.63 23.81
C ARG A 584 32.04 -30.04 23.84
N CYS A 585 31.79 -30.62 22.66
CA CYS A 585 31.32 -32.00 22.49
C CYS A 585 32.25 -33.01 23.18
N GLN A 586 31.70 -33.86 24.06
CA GLN A 586 32.45 -34.84 24.86
C GLN A 586 32.38 -36.26 24.26
N CYS A 587 32.75 -36.39 22.99
CA CYS A 587 32.59 -37.62 22.21
C CYS A 587 33.72 -38.65 22.40
N ASN A 588 34.41 -38.64 23.55
CA ASN A 588 35.46 -39.58 23.96
C ASN A 588 36.53 -39.89 22.89
N GLY A 589 36.87 -38.91 22.04
CA GLY A 589 37.84 -39.06 20.95
C GLY A 589 37.31 -39.77 19.69
N HIS A 590 36.09 -40.29 19.70
CA HIS A 590 35.46 -40.95 18.54
C HIS A 590 34.83 -39.97 17.54
N SER A 591 34.59 -38.72 17.96
CA SER A 591 34.24 -37.61 17.07
C SER A 591 34.70 -36.27 17.65
N ASP A 592 34.80 -35.26 16.80
CA ASP A 592 34.94 -33.85 17.16
C ASP A 592 33.64 -33.05 16.91
N SER A 593 32.58 -33.69 16.38
CA SER A 593 31.26 -33.09 16.14
C SER A 593 30.15 -33.78 16.94
N CYS A 594 29.20 -32.99 17.43
CA CYS A 594 27.94 -33.45 18.01
C CYS A 594 26.82 -32.49 17.61
N ASP A 595 25.58 -32.97 17.71
CA ASP A 595 24.40 -32.16 17.47
C ASP A 595 24.30 -31.02 18.51
N PRO A 596 24.14 -29.76 18.07
CA PRO A 596 24.35 -28.59 18.93
C PRO A 596 23.25 -28.36 19.97
N GLU A 597 22.10 -29.03 19.88
CA GLU A 597 20.98 -28.89 20.85
C GLU A 597 20.72 -30.18 21.63
N THR A 598 21.09 -31.36 21.11
CA THR A 598 20.89 -32.66 21.78
C THR A 598 22.17 -33.30 22.33
N ALA A 599 23.34 -32.70 22.09
CA ALA A 599 24.68 -33.21 22.46
C ALA A 599 25.07 -34.56 21.82
N VAL A 600 24.23 -35.13 20.94
CA VAL A 600 24.46 -36.47 20.36
C VAL A 600 25.62 -36.42 19.37
N CYS A 601 26.68 -37.19 19.64
CA CYS A 601 27.88 -37.27 18.82
C CYS A 601 27.58 -37.71 17.38
N GLN A 602 28.01 -36.91 16.41
CA GLN A 602 27.82 -37.17 14.99
C GLN A 602 29.04 -37.92 14.44
N VAL A 603 28.81 -38.98 13.66
CA VAL A 603 29.90 -39.75 13.05
C VAL A 603 30.48 -39.00 11.85
N ARG A 604 31.80 -38.88 11.77
CA ARG A 604 32.53 -38.25 10.65
C ARG A 604 32.39 -39.09 9.36
N THR A 605 31.34 -38.86 8.57
CA THR A 605 31.21 -39.38 7.20
C THR A 605 31.51 -38.29 6.16
N PRO A 606 32.41 -38.54 5.18
CA PRO A 606 32.64 -37.59 4.10
C PRO A 606 31.49 -37.68 3.07
N LEU A 607 30.62 -36.67 3.10
CA LEU A 607 29.71 -36.24 2.02
C LEU A 607 28.95 -37.33 1.23
N MET A 608 27.75 -37.69 1.69
CA MET A 608 26.52 -37.61 0.87
C MET A 608 25.25 -37.59 1.74
N LYS A 609 24.11 -37.15 1.18
CA LYS A 609 22.93 -36.70 1.94
C LYS A 609 21.91 -37.81 2.26
N ALA A 610 21.54 -37.91 3.55
CA ALA A 610 20.32 -38.54 4.11
C ALA A 610 20.16 -40.07 3.86
N PHE A 611 19.57 -40.89 4.74
CA PHE A 611 18.43 -40.67 5.64
C PHE A 611 18.49 -41.55 6.90
N PHE A 612 17.66 -41.23 7.91
CA PHE A 612 17.27 -42.03 9.08
C PHE A 612 18.35 -42.63 10.01
N CYS A 613 18.24 -42.28 11.31
CA CYS A 613 18.57 -43.20 12.40
C CYS A 613 17.47 -43.10 13.47
N VAL A 614 17.20 -44.20 14.19
CA VAL A 614 16.06 -44.31 15.12
C VAL A 614 16.51 -44.04 16.56
N LYS A 615 15.68 -43.35 17.34
CA LYS A 615 15.92 -43.13 18.77
C LYS A 615 16.04 -44.46 19.52
N PHE A 616 17.13 -44.62 20.27
CA PHE A 616 17.11 -45.39 21.51
C PHE A 616 17.36 -44.42 22.67
N VAL A 617 16.44 -44.41 23.64
CA VAL A 617 16.61 -43.77 24.94
C VAL A 617 16.58 -44.90 25.97
N THR A 618 17.70 -45.13 26.64
CA THR A 618 17.73 -45.97 27.84
C THR A 618 17.09 -45.19 28.98
N LEU A 619 15.95 -45.68 29.48
CA LEU A 619 15.41 -45.25 30.76
C LEU A 619 16.30 -45.85 31.86
N ASP A 620 17.24 -45.04 32.36
CA ASP A 620 17.51 -44.84 33.79
C ASP A 620 18.80 -44.01 33.96
N GLY A 621 18.72 -42.94 34.75
CA GLY A 621 19.81 -41.96 34.88
C GLY A 621 20.71 -42.21 36.08
N ASN A 622 21.92 -42.72 35.86
CA ASN A 622 23.06 -42.53 36.76
C ASN A 622 24.41 -42.77 36.03
N PRO A 623 25.48 -42.03 36.35
CA PRO A 623 26.81 -42.24 35.77
C PRO A 623 27.55 -43.37 36.50
N ALA A 624 27.78 -44.49 35.81
CA ALA A 624 28.69 -45.54 36.29
C ALA A 624 30.13 -45.22 35.87
N ASN A 625 31.04 -45.12 36.85
CA ASN A 625 32.49 -45.16 36.62
C ASN A 625 32.96 -46.62 36.38
N GLU A 626 34.25 -46.76 36.05
CA GLU A 626 35.03 -47.99 35.75
C GLU A 626 34.96 -48.51 34.29
N PRO A 627 36.07 -49.12 33.77
CA PRO A 627 36.30 -49.17 32.33
C PRO A 627 35.99 -50.53 31.67
N LEU A 628 35.07 -50.53 30.70
CA LEU A 628 34.88 -51.65 29.78
C LEU A 628 35.88 -51.62 28.60
N SER A 629 37.16 -51.81 28.91
CA SER A 629 38.12 -52.28 27.91
C SER A 629 37.72 -53.67 27.42
N ASN A 630 37.73 -53.89 26.09
CA ASN A 630 37.30 -55.12 25.40
C ASN A 630 35.79 -55.44 25.44
N ILE A 631 34.97 -54.63 24.77
CA ILE A 631 33.85 -55.18 23.99
C ILE A 631 33.96 -54.72 22.54
N HIS A 632 34.22 -55.65 21.62
CA HIS A 632 34.46 -55.37 20.21
C HIS A 632 33.17 -55.61 19.41
N PHE A 633 32.27 -54.63 19.37
CA PHE A 633 31.00 -54.74 18.62
C PHE A 633 31.17 -54.43 17.11
N PRO A 634 30.38 -55.06 16.22
CA PRO A 634 30.59 -55.07 14.76
C PRO A 634 29.94 -53.88 14.03
N THR A 635 30.44 -52.66 14.20
CA THR A 635 29.98 -51.50 13.39
C THR A 635 30.58 -51.50 11.97
N LYS A 636 30.40 -52.61 11.24
CA LYS A 636 30.79 -52.80 9.82
C LYS A 636 29.61 -53.21 8.91
N CYS A 637 28.43 -52.74 9.28
CA CYS A 637 27.14 -52.99 8.61
C CYS A 637 26.39 -51.63 8.59
N CYS A 638 25.82 -51.11 7.50
CA CYS A 638 25.70 -51.60 6.13
C CYS A 638 25.94 -50.44 5.14
N TRP A 639 27.20 -50.17 4.78
CA TRP A 639 27.57 -49.07 3.85
C TRP A 639 28.43 -49.57 2.67
N SER A 640 27.89 -50.56 1.95
CA SER A 640 28.49 -51.15 0.74
C SER A 640 27.46 -51.27 -0.39
N HIS A 641 27.07 -50.10 -0.93
CA HIS A 641 26.43 -49.84 -2.24
C HIS A 641 25.08 -50.48 -2.63
N PHE A 642 24.72 -51.71 -2.21
CA PHE A 642 23.62 -52.46 -2.85
C PHE A 642 22.56 -53.02 -1.90
N SER A 643 22.20 -52.33 -0.80
CA SER A 643 20.92 -52.55 -0.11
C SER A 643 20.57 -51.37 0.83
N PRO A 644 19.28 -50.94 0.92
CA PRO A 644 18.85 -49.92 1.88
C PRO A 644 18.50 -50.51 3.27
N THR A 645 18.38 -51.83 3.42
CA THR A 645 17.94 -52.46 4.67
C THR A 645 18.65 -53.80 4.94
N CYS A 646 19.08 -53.97 6.19
CA CYS A 646 19.78 -55.18 6.64
C CYS A 646 19.35 -55.59 8.06
N GLN A 647 19.53 -56.88 8.36
CA GLN A 647 19.15 -57.54 9.61
C GLN A 647 20.38 -58.25 10.19
N THR A 648 20.62 -58.17 11.50
CA THR A 648 21.74 -58.84 12.16
C THR A 648 21.51 -60.34 12.29
N GLU A 649 22.54 -61.14 12.03
CA GLU A 649 22.57 -62.59 12.26
C GLU A 649 23.65 -62.92 13.30
N GLY A 650 23.35 -62.64 14.57
CA GLY A 650 24.26 -62.88 15.68
C GLY A 650 25.27 -61.76 15.93
N PHE A 651 26.34 -62.08 16.67
CA PHE A 651 27.19 -61.07 17.33
C PHE A 651 28.16 -60.30 16.42
N ASN A 652 28.42 -60.76 15.20
CA ASN A 652 29.43 -60.17 14.30
C ASN A 652 29.03 -60.18 12.79
N ASP A 653 27.78 -60.51 12.45
CA ASP A 653 27.36 -60.83 11.08
C ASP A 653 25.94 -60.29 10.77
N TYR A 654 25.62 -60.11 9.49
CA TYR A 654 24.39 -59.47 9.01
C TYR A 654 23.98 -59.95 7.62
N ARG A 655 22.70 -59.88 7.31
CA ARG A 655 22.14 -60.09 5.97
C ARG A 655 21.42 -58.85 5.46
N CYS A 656 21.68 -58.47 4.22
CA CYS A 656 20.82 -57.53 3.50
C CYS A 656 19.48 -58.19 3.21
N ILE A 657 18.37 -57.48 3.42
CA ILE A 657 17.01 -58.04 3.29
C ILE A 657 16.23 -57.45 2.10
N ALA A 658 16.77 -56.45 1.42
CA ALA A 658 16.26 -55.92 0.16
C ALA A 658 17.42 -55.63 -0.81
N CYS A 659 17.84 -56.62 -1.59
CA CYS A 659 18.77 -56.37 -2.69
C CYS A 659 18.02 -55.65 -3.84
N PRO A 660 18.62 -54.65 -4.50
CA PRO A 660 18.11 -54.08 -5.74
C PRO A 660 17.97 -55.15 -6.83
N GLU A 661 17.11 -54.86 -7.81
CA GLU A 661 16.91 -55.71 -8.98
C GLU A 661 18.24 -55.97 -9.71
N GLY A 662 18.53 -57.25 -9.98
CA GLY A 662 19.80 -57.70 -10.55
C GLY A 662 20.91 -58.06 -9.55
N TYR A 663 20.69 -57.93 -8.23
CA TYR A 663 21.66 -58.25 -7.18
C TYR A 663 21.14 -59.34 -6.24
N GLU A 664 22.01 -60.23 -5.80
CA GLU A 664 21.71 -61.29 -4.82
C GLU A 664 22.90 -61.53 -3.88
N GLY A 665 22.78 -62.51 -2.98
CA GLY A 665 23.80 -62.83 -1.97
C GLY A 665 23.48 -62.25 -0.60
N LYS A 666 24.26 -62.64 0.42
CA LYS A 666 23.98 -62.28 1.82
C LYS A 666 24.14 -60.78 2.08
N HIS A 667 25.03 -60.12 1.35
CA HIS A 667 25.29 -58.68 1.44
C HIS A 667 24.98 -57.97 0.10
N CYS A 668 24.22 -58.63 -0.79
CA CYS A 668 23.97 -58.21 -2.17
C CYS A 668 25.26 -58.12 -3.02
N GLU A 669 26.24 -58.98 -2.72
CA GLU A 669 27.62 -58.90 -3.22
C GLU A 669 27.85 -59.46 -4.63
N ARG A 670 26.85 -60.12 -5.23
CA ARG A 670 26.93 -60.78 -6.54
C ARG A 670 25.70 -60.47 -7.40
N CYS A 671 25.79 -60.72 -8.70
CA CYS A 671 24.68 -60.50 -9.62
C CYS A 671 23.67 -61.66 -9.59
N ALA A 672 22.40 -61.32 -9.66
CA ALA A 672 21.29 -62.28 -9.73
C ALA A 672 21.24 -62.98 -11.10
N ALA A 673 20.59 -64.14 -11.17
CA ALA A 673 20.42 -64.88 -12.41
C ALA A 673 19.81 -64.02 -13.54
N GLY A 674 20.51 -63.90 -14.67
CA GLY A 674 20.14 -63.01 -15.77
C GLY A 674 20.87 -61.67 -15.80
N PHE A 675 21.74 -61.39 -14.82
CA PHE A 675 22.60 -60.21 -14.77
C PHE A 675 24.07 -60.61 -14.67
N HIS A 676 24.97 -59.72 -15.12
CA HIS A 676 26.41 -59.92 -15.04
C HIS A 676 27.18 -58.70 -14.52
N GLY A 677 28.37 -58.94 -13.99
CA GLY A 677 29.30 -57.90 -13.56
C GLY A 677 30.05 -58.27 -12.29
N ASN A 678 30.42 -57.25 -11.51
CA ASN A 678 31.03 -57.44 -10.19
C ASN A 678 30.72 -56.25 -9.25
N PRO A 679 29.73 -56.37 -8.35
CA PRO A 679 29.40 -55.34 -7.36
C PRO A 679 30.52 -55.05 -6.34
N SER A 680 31.45 -55.98 -6.16
CA SER A 680 32.45 -55.94 -5.08
C SER A 680 33.70 -55.11 -5.40
N VAL A 681 33.73 -54.41 -6.54
CA VAL A 681 34.84 -53.51 -6.93
C VAL A 681 34.34 -52.07 -7.12
N LEU A 682 35.19 -51.08 -6.82
CA LEU A 682 34.85 -49.66 -6.91
C LEU A 682 34.37 -49.29 -8.32
N GLY A 683 33.12 -48.80 -8.42
CA GLY A 683 32.46 -48.44 -9.68
C GLY A 683 31.78 -49.60 -10.42
N GLY A 684 32.00 -50.85 -9.99
CA GLY A 684 31.35 -52.03 -10.54
C GLY A 684 29.86 -52.10 -10.19
N ARG A 685 29.08 -52.70 -11.09
CA ARG A 685 27.63 -52.90 -10.98
C ARG A 685 27.22 -54.21 -11.65
N CYS A 686 25.98 -54.62 -11.44
CA CYS A 686 25.32 -55.65 -12.25
C CYS A 686 24.53 -55.01 -13.40
N GLU A 687 24.64 -55.59 -14.58
CA GLU A 687 23.91 -55.18 -15.79
C GLU A 687 23.14 -56.38 -16.38
N GLU A 688 21.97 -56.11 -16.96
CA GLU A 688 21.06 -57.12 -17.50
C GLU A 688 21.67 -57.81 -18.75
N CYS A 689 21.65 -59.14 -18.78
CA CYS A 689 22.15 -59.93 -19.89
C CYS A 689 21.19 -59.97 -21.08
N LYS A 690 21.40 -59.05 -22.01
CA LYS A 690 20.60 -58.87 -23.23
C LYS A 690 20.95 -59.92 -24.30
N CYS A 691 20.73 -61.19 -23.99
CA CYS A 691 20.91 -62.32 -24.89
C CYS A 691 19.82 -62.32 -26.00
N ASP A 692 20.20 -62.63 -27.24
CA ASP A 692 19.25 -62.74 -28.34
C ASP A 692 18.35 -63.98 -28.17
N ALA A 693 17.03 -63.77 -28.30
CA ALA A 693 16.01 -64.80 -28.05
C ALA A 693 16.07 -65.99 -29.02
N TYR A 694 16.67 -65.82 -30.20
CA TYR A 694 16.78 -66.83 -31.25
C TYR A 694 18.19 -67.41 -31.34
N GLY A 695 19.21 -66.57 -31.15
CA GLY A 695 20.63 -66.92 -31.18
C GLY A 695 21.15 -67.60 -29.91
N ALA A 696 20.59 -67.30 -28.73
CA ALA A 696 20.98 -67.92 -27.46
C ALA A 696 20.09 -69.12 -27.07
N PHE A 697 20.63 -70.02 -26.23
CA PHE A 697 19.82 -70.98 -25.49
C PHE A 697 19.06 -70.30 -24.34
N PRO A 698 17.89 -70.81 -23.90
CA PRO A 698 17.12 -70.25 -22.78
C PRO A 698 17.79 -70.59 -21.43
N SER A 699 18.88 -69.88 -21.14
CA SER A 699 19.69 -70.04 -19.94
C SER A 699 20.35 -68.71 -19.59
N ALA A 700 20.57 -68.45 -18.31
CA ALA A 700 21.33 -67.27 -17.87
C ALA A 700 22.72 -67.22 -18.54
N CYS A 701 23.18 -66.00 -18.79
CA CYS A 701 24.55 -65.66 -19.17
C CYS A 701 25.58 -66.08 -18.12
N ASP A 702 26.87 -66.03 -18.47
CA ASP A 702 27.94 -66.05 -17.47
C ASP A 702 27.88 -64.80 -16.56
N PRO A 703 27.75 -64.95 -15.22
CA PRO A 703 27.51 -63.81 -14.32
C PRO A 703 28.67 -62.81 -14.15
N ARG A 704 29.83 -63.02 -14.77
CA ARG A 704 30.97 -62.07 -14.71
C ARG A 704 31.22 -61.38 -16.04
N SER A 705 31.24 -62.14 -17.13
CA SER A 705 31.52 -61.65 -18.48
C SER A 705 30.28 -61.19 -19.25
N GLY A 706 29.09 -61.68 -18.89
CA GLY A 706 27.85 -61.44 -19.64
C GLY A 706 27.70 -62.29 -20.89
N GLN A 707 28.65 -63.22 -21.16
CA GLN A 707 28.59 -64.08 -22.34
C GLN A 707 27.35 -64.98 -22.28
N CYS A 708 26.48 -64.80 -23.27
CA CYS A 708 25.31 -65.65 -23.51
C CYS A 708 25.73 -66.98 -24.13
N ARG A 709 25.02 -68.07 -23.82
CA ARG A 709 25.31 -69.39 -24.38
C ARG A 709 24.68 -69.53 -25.77
N CYS A 710 25.47 -69.35 -26.81
CA CYS A 710 24.98 -69.34 -28.19
C CYS A 710 24.60 -70.74 -28.70
N ARG A 711 23.59 -70.77 -29.58
CA ARG A 711 23.22 -71.96 -30.36
C ARG A 711 24.21 -72.15 -31.53
N PRO A 712 24.37 -73.39 -32.04
CA PRO A 712 25.18 -73.63 -33.24
C PRO A 712 24.73 -72.72 -34.39
N GLY A 713 25.67 -71.96 -34.96
CA GLY A 713 25.40 -70.98 -36.01
C GLY A 713 25.15 -69.54 -35.53
N ALA A 714 25.20 -69.25 -34.22
CA ALA A 714 25.23 -67.88 -33.67
C ALA A 714 26.47 -67.63 -32.81
N SER A 715 26.92 -66.38 -32.76
CA SER A 715 28.15 -65.90 -32.12
C SER A 715 28.00 -64.48 -31.55
N GLY A 716 29.06 -63.98 -30.90
CA GLY A 716 29.08 -62.69 -30.21
C GLY A 716 28.68 -62.81 -28.73
N LEU A 717 28.90 -61.74 -27.95
CA LEU A 717 28.64 -61.73 -26.51
C LEU A 717 27.17 -62.03 -26.18
N LYS A 718 26.25 -61.54 -27.03
CA LYS A 718 24.80 -61.66 -26.88
C LYS A 718 24.19 -62.77 -27.74
N CYS A 719 24.99 -63.44 -28.58
CA CYS A 719 24.54 -64.38 -29.60
C CYS A 719 23.70 -63.73 -30.73
N ASP A 720 23.82 -62.42 -30.90
CA ASP A 720 23.14 -61.57 -31.88
C ASP A 720 23.77 -61.64 -33.29
N GLN A 721 24.98 -62.22 -33.43
CA GLN A 721 25.69 -62.31 -34.70
C GLN A 721 25.52 -63.71 -35.30
N CYS A 722 24.85 -63.82 -36.44
CA CYS A 722 24.76 -65.10 -37.14
C CYS A 722 26.11 -65.45 -37.79
N MET A 723 26.58 -66.69 -37.62
CA MET A 723 27.83 -67.16 -38.22
C MET A 723 27.72 -67.24 -39.74
N GLU A 724 28.86 -67.21 -40.44
CA GLU A 724 28.88 -67.42 -41.89
C GLU A 724 28.15 -68.71 -42.28
N ARG A 725 27.42 -68.65 -43.40
CA ARG A 725 26.59 -69.74 -43.93
C ARG A 725 25.50 -70.23 -42.96
N HIS A 726 25.01 -69.37 -42.07
CA HIS A 726 23.81 -69.62 -41.27
C HIS A 726 22.79 -68.49 -41.46
N VAL A 727 21.51 -68.78 -41.23
CA VAL A 727 20.42 -67.80 -41.17
C VAL A 727 19.75 -67.92 -39.82
N CYS A 728 19.68 -66.82 -39.07
CA CYS A 728 19.15 -66.74 -37.72
C CYS A 728 17.86 -65.92 -37.71
N GLY A 729 16.81 -66.39 -37.02
CA GLY A 729 15.55 -65.65 -36.90
C GLY A 729 14.48 -66.41 -36.11
N PRO A 730 13.20 -65.96 -36.16
CA PRO A 730 12.12 -66.52 -35.34
C PRO A 730 11.74 -67.98 -35.64
N GLN A 731 12.25 -68.55 -36.74
CA GLN A 731 12.09 -69.97 -37.08
C GLN A 731 13.30 -70.83 -36.65
N GLY A 732 14.23 -70.27 -35.87
CA GLY A 732 15.47 -70.91 -35.41
C GLY A 732 16.70 -70.48 -36.21
N ILE A 733 17.78 -71.26 -36.08
CA ILE A 733 19.00 -71.10 -36.86
C ILE A 733 19.08 -72.23 -37.89
N VAL A 734 19.22 -71.88 -39.16
CA VAL A 734 19.34 -72.82 -40.28
C VAL A 734 20.73 -72.71 -40.89
N SER A 735 21.46 -73.82 -40.95
CA SER A 735 22.73 -73.91 -41.66
C SER A 735 22.50 -74.01 -43.18
N ILE A 736 23.19 -73.17 -43.95
CA ILE A 736 23.19 -73.20 -45.42
C ILE A 736 24.18 -74.29 -45.88
N ALA A 737 23.86 -75.54 -45.53
CA ALA A 737 24.58 -76.72 -45.97
C ALA A 737 23.92 -77.31 -47.23
N ASN A 738 24.57 -77.12 -48.39
CA ASN A 738 24.32 -77.78 -49.68
C ASN A 738 22.84 -77.94 -50.15
N ASN A 739 22.37 -76.97 -50.95
CA ASN A 739 21.38 -77.15 -52.02
C ASN A 739 20.13 -78.04 -51.75
N THR A 740 19.15 -77.51 -51.01
CA THR A 740 17.73 -77.84 -51.27
C THR A 740 16.79 -76.68 -50.89
N LEU A 741 16.68 -75.69 -51.79
CA LEU A 741 15.83 -74.51 -51.58
C LEU A 741 14.49 -74.67 -52.31
N TYR A 742 13.56 -75.40 -51.70
CA TYR A 742 12.19 -75.58 -52.20
C TYR A 742 11.16 -75.48 -51.07
N GLY A 743 10.14 -74.63 -51.26
CA GLY A 743 8.89 -74.75 -50.51
C GLY A 743 8.56 -73.68 -49.46
N LEU A 744 8.70 -72.39 -49.77
CA LEU A 744 7.69 -71.38 -49.38
C LEU A 744 7.77 -70.16 -50.32
N LYS A 745 6.61 -69.63 -50.74
CA LYS A 745 6.50 -68.59 -51.78
C LYS A 745 6.41 -67.18 -51.22
N LEU A 746 6.85 -66.23 -52.05
CA LEU A 746 6.83 -64.78 -51.87
C LEU A 746 5.52 -64.23 -51.28
N SER A 747 5.62 -63.66 -50.07
CA SER A 747 5.04 -62.35 -49.69
C SER A 747 5.78 -61.88 -48.43
N THR A 748 6.31 -60.65 -48.31
CA THR A 748 6.22 -59.47 -49.18
C THR A 748 7.60 -58.83 -49.34
N PHE A 749 8.17 -58.84 -50.54
CA PHE A 749 9.48 -58.24 -50.82
C PHE A 749 9.28 -56.82 -51.39
N LEU A 750 9.25 -55.82 -50.51
CA LEU A 750 9.15 -54.40 -50.89
C LEU A 750 10.02 -53.54 -49.96
N LEU A 751 10.83 -52.66 -50.56
CA LEU A 751 11.52 -51.53 -49.94
C LEU A 751 12.58 -51.84 -48.86
N CYS A 752 13.72 -52.40 -49.28
CA CYS A 752 15.02 -51.88 -48.82
C CYS A 752 16.11 -52.06 -49.89
N GLN A 753 16.17 -51.13 -50.87
CA GLN A 753 17.22 -51.12 -51.88
C GLN A 753 17.72 -49.68 -52.09
N LYS A 754 18.84 -49.32 -51.44
CA LYS A 754 19.88 -48.41 -51.99
C LYS A 754 21.14 -48.31 -51.15
N SER A 755 22.26 -48.09 -51.86
CA SER A 755 23.56 -47.52 -51.43
C SER A 755 24.25 -48.08 -50.17
N LEU A 756 25.21 -48.97 -50.42
CA LEU A 756 26.56 -48.86 -49.84
C LEU A 756 27.27 -47.59 -50.36
N GLY A 757 28.24 -47.07 -49.59
CA GLY A 757 29.23 -46.05 -50.00
C GLY A 757 28.71 -44.61 -49.95
N TYR A 758 29.20 -43.74 -49.08
CA TYR A 758 30.61 -43.51 -48.69
C TYR A 758 30.80 -43.24 -47.19
#